data_AF-A0A9D8TM06-F1
#
_entry.id   AF-A0A9D8TM06-F1
#
_cell.length_a   1.000
_cell.length_b   1.000
_cell.length_c   1.000
_cell.angle_alpha   90.00
_cell.angle_beta   90.00
_cell.angle_gamma   90.00
#
_symmetry.space_group_name_H-M   'P 1'
#
loop_
_entity.id
_entity.type
_entity.pdbx_description
1 polymer ?
#
loop_
_entity_poly.entity_id
_entity_poly.type
_entity_poly.pdbx_seq_one_letter_code
_entity_poly.pdbx_strand_id
1 'polypeptide(L)'
;MKKSLITSVAALAVGLFAFAETGMYVKLKNGETFRHNVDDVEEVVFAEIQKQNPNFKFTKLTNNTASVAAANPEIPLTGILITIPSEAEIDGKMYKVTHIEALGFGKSVASEEIVIPSSVTSIGDSAFYGSQLSRVNIPSSVTSIGNGVFAGCMKLADITIPSGVTNIGDNAFADCINLTYAGCTNLNNEVSIPSSVTNIGDNAFRNCKSLDLVINNTERNVTVGRNAFEGCKSVTWEIPDKESTGLQFEVSGTTATVVKGDYSKLDSAFIPSKVKIDGSVYTVTGIANNAFSNCKNLTYVKVSGGVANIGIATFSYCENLESVVLGEGIEKISSSLFNGCASLSDINIPASVTEIDGSAFEGCASLASIDIPANVTNIVEYAFYGCKNLASINVDDKNTTYASVDGVLYNKEKTILIQAPGKLQGKFTIPSGVTNIASGAFGSCEGLTGLEIPNTVTSISEFAFENCTGLTNLTIPSSVKYIDWKAFKGCENLDVVIRNAKEDVTVVSGAFDDCKSVTWKIIDESESPLKFKILTDSTAEVTKENCVEGSVTIPSKVVIDGKTYSVVSIADDAFKNCKGLTNITIPTSVVKIGTDAFANSGLTTIELPSSITSIGFGLFLACSDLVSVKIPSSVESIGESAFVDCTSLTNLELSSSVKTIGVMAFYGCKNLDLVIDNSEDNVEVRPQAFQNCKSVTWKK
;
A
#
# COMPACT_ATOMS: atom_id res chain seq x y z
N MET A 1 40.23 47.90 -52.30
CA MET A 1 38.79 47.74 -52.66
C MET A 1 38.31 46.29 -52.82
N LYS A 2 39.11 45.23 -52.57
CA LYS A 2 38.67 43.82 -52.65
C LYS A 2 38.36 43.12 -51.32
N LYS A 3 38.48 43.79 -50.17
CA LYS A 3 38.22 43.20 -48.83
C LYS A 3 36.85 43.56 -48.24
N SER A 4 36.10 44.51 -48.82
CA SER A 4 34.80 44.94 -48.28
C SER A 4 33.59 44.34 -49.01
N LEU A 5 33.79 43.54 -50.06
CA LEU A 5 32.68 42.86 -50.76
C LEU A 5 32.49 41.40 -50.32
N ILE A 6 33.49 40.78 -49.68
CA ILE A 6 33.43 39.37 -49.25
C ILE A 6 32.68 39.24 -47.91
N THR A 7 32.80 40.23 -47.03
CA THR A 7 32.11 40.25 -45.73
C THR A 7 30.61 40.47 -45.87
N SER A 8 30.16 41.13 -46.94
CA SER A 8 28.73 41.42 -47.18
C SER A 8 27.96 40.25 -47.80
N VAL A 9 28.66 39.29 -48.43
CA VAL A 9 28.03 38.11 -49.05
C VAL A 9 27.94 36.94 -48.07
N ALA A 10 28.90 36.80 -47.13
CA ALA A 10 28.85 35.78 -46.10
C ALA A 10 27.69 35.98 -45.10
N ALA A 11 27.35 37.24 -44.77
CA ALA A 11 26.20 37.55 -43.92
C ALA A 11 24.84 37.27 -44.59
N LEU A 12 24.79 37.14 -45.93
CA LEU A 12 23.60 36.77 -46.69
C LEU A 12 23.51 35.27 -47.00
N ALA A 13 24.59 34.50 -46.82
CA ALA A 13 24.64 33.08 -47.16
C ALA A 13 24.11 32.15 -46.05
N VAL A 14 24.08 32.59 -44.79
CA VAL A 14 23.56 31.78 -43.67
C VAL A 14 22.03 31.60 -43.73
N GLY A 15 21.33 32.42 -44.51
CA GLY A 15 19.89 32.28 -44.78
C GLY A 15 19.53 31.57 -46.10
N LEU A 16 20.49 31.10 -46.89
CA LEU A 16 20.25 30.68 -48.29
C LEU A 16 20.64 29.25 -48.65
N PHE A 17 20.90 28.38 -47.68
CA PHE A 17 21.12 26.94 -47.93
C PHE A 17 19.83 26.10 -47.96
N ALA A 18 18.68 26.73 -48.19
CA ALA A 18 17.45 26.02 -48.55
C ALA A 18 17.37 25.62 -50.04
N PHE A 19 18.33 26.03 -50.90
CA PHE A 19 18.33 25.66 -52.32
C PHE A 19 19.75 25.38 -52.82
N ALA A 20 20.16 24.12 -52.84
CA ALA A 20 21.35 23.68 -53.58
C ALA A 20 21.14 22.30 -54.24
N GLU A 21 20.01 22.11 -54.92
CA GLU A 21 19.92 21.17 -56.04
C GLU A 21 19.89 21.98 -57.33
N THR A 22 21.08 22.36 -57.83
CA THR A 22 21.43 22.56 -59.25
C THR A 22 22.70 23.40 -59.33
N GLY A 23 23.71 22.88 -60.03
CA GLY A 23 25.04 23.48 -60.11
C GLY A 23 25.01 24.93 -60.60
N MET A 24 25.68 25.82 -59.86
CA MET A 24 25.81 27.23 -60.21
C MET A 24 27.28 27.58 -60.50
N TYR A 25 27.52 28.14 -61.68
CA TYR A 25 28.80 28.75 -62.07
C TYR A 25 28.85 30.19 -61.54
N VAL A 26 29.91 30.55 -60.82
CA VAL A 26 30.13 31.95 -60.40
C VAL A 26 31.00 32.66 -61.43
N LYS A 27 30.47 33.73 -62.04
CA LYS A 27 31.18 34.58 -63.00
C LYS A 27 31.58 35.90 -62.33
N LEU A 28 32.88 36.18 -62.27
CA LEU A 28 33.40 37.42 -61.67
C LEU A 28 33.38 38.59 -62.67
N LYS A 29 33.35 39.83 -62.16
CA LYS A 29 33.25 41.10 -62.92
C LYS A 29 34.36 41.35 -63.97
N ASN A 30 35.39 40.51 -64.03
CA ASN A 30 36.48 40.56 -65.01
C ASN A 30 36.41 39.47 -66.10
N GLY A 31 35.36 38.62 -66.13
CA GLY A 31 35.07 37.73 -67.24
C GLY A 31 35.69 36.33 -67.20
N GLU A 32 36.49 35.99 -66.20
CA GLU A 32 37.05 34.63 -66.05
C GLU A 32 36.15 33.72 -65.19
N THR A 33 36.09 32.44 -65.57
CA THR A 33 35.30 31.40 -64.89
C THR A 33 36.27 30.31 -64.41
N PHE A 34 36.29 30.00 -63.12
CA PHE A 34 37.08 28.90 -62.54
C PHE A 34 36.16 27.76 -62.10
N ARG A 35 36.64 26.53 -62.27
CA ARG A 35 35.99 25.29 -61.81
C ARG A 35 36.91 24.70 -60.73
N HIS A 36 36.49 24.69 -59.47
CA HIS A 36 37.22 24.00 -58.39
C HIS A 36 36.35 22.90 -57.79
N ASN A 37 37.04 21.83 -57.40
CA ASN A 37 36.53 20.57 -56.88
C ASN A 37 35.82 20.79 -55.52
N VAL A 38 34.70 20.12 -55.31
CA VAL A 38 33.75 20.37 -54.20
C VAL A 38 34.34 19.99 -52.83
N ASP A 39 35.29 19.07 -52.79
CA ASP A 39 35.87 18.53 -51.54
C ASP A 39 36.77 19.55 -50.80
N ASP A 40 37.49 20.43 -51.54
CA ASP A 40 38.35 21.47 -50.92
C ASP A 40 37.52 22.64 -50.36
N VAL A 41 36.28 22.81 -50.81
CA VAL A 41 35.38 23.87 -50.34
C VAL A 41 34.73 23.49 -49.01
N GLU A 42 34.41 22.21 -48.82
CA GLU A 42 33.94 21.70 -47.53
C GLU A 42 35.00 21.89 -46.46
N GLU A 43 36.24 21.42 -46.67
CA GLU A 43 37.30 21.49 -45.65
C GLU A 43 37.69 22.93 -45.26
N VAL A 44 37.68 23.87 -46.23
CA VAL A 44 37.95 25.30 -45.98
C VAL A 44 36.77 25.99 -45.31
N VAL A 45 35.52 25.62 -45.61
CA VAL A 45 34.33 26.13 -44.93
C VAL A 45 34.24 25.58 -43.50
N PHE A 46 34.58 24.32 -43.27
CA PHE A 46 34.60 23.70 -41.94
C PHE A 46 35.69 24.26 -41.03
N ALA A 47 36.91 24.45 -41.54
CA ALA A 47 37.98 25.14 -40.80
C ALA A 47 37.62 26.59 -40.43
N GLU A 48 36.79 27.26 -41.25
CA GLU A 48 36.31 28.61 -40.98
C GLU A 48 35.13 28.63 -39.98
N ILE A 49 34.27 27.59 -39.97
CA ILE A 49 33.21 27.38 -38.97
C ILE A 49 33.80 27.16 -37.57
N GLN A 50 34.87 26.37 -37.43
CA GLN A 50 35.56 26.21 -36.14
C GLN A 50 36.30 27.49 -35.70
N LYS A 51 36.94 28.22 -36.64
CA LYS A 51 37.55 29.53 -36.33
C LYS A 51 36.55 30.59 -35.86
N GLN A 52 35.28 30.47 -36.25
CA GLN A 52 34.20 31.34 -35.78
C GLN A 52 33.62 30.94 -34.41
N ASN A 53 33.92 29.74 -33.91
CA ASN A 53 33.38 29.19 -32.65
C ASN A 53 34.45 28.92 -31.55
N PRO A 54 35.45 29.79 -31.29
CA PRO A 54 36.47 29.56 -30.24
C PRO A 54 35.89 29.53 -28.82
N ASN A 55 34.60 29.83 -28.72
CA ASN A 55 33.82 30.02 -27.51
C ASN A 55 33.06 28.76 -27.07
N PHE A 56 33.02 27.72 -27.90
CA PHE A 56 32.35 26.45 -27.60
C PHE A 56 33.33 25.30 -27.49
N LYS A 57 33.07 24.41 -26.53
CA LYS A 57 33.72 23.11 -26.39
C LYS A 57 32.72 22.04 -26.82
N PHE A 58 33.14 21.16 -27.72
CA PHE A 58 32.36 20.01 -28.14
C PHE A 58 32.98 18.72 -27.60
N THR A 59 32.13 17.83 -27.09
CA THR A 59 32.56 16.52 -26.60
C THR A 59 31.87 15.43 -27.43
N LYS A 60 32.65 14.47 -27.93
CA LYS A 60 32.15 13.35 -28.72
C LYS A 60 31.28 12.42 -27.87
N LEU A 61 30.11 12.04 -28.41
CA LEU A 61 29.21 11.05 -27.83
C LEU A 61 29.10 9.81 -28.75
N THR A 62 28.25 8.85 -28.38
CA THR A 62 27.92 7.67 -29.18
C THR A 62 27.05 8.03 -30.39
N ASN A 63 26.88 7.11 -31.34
CA ASN A 63 25.95 7.22 -32.48
C ASN A 63 26.15 8.45 -33.39
N ASN A 64 27.42 8.86 -33.60
CA ASN A 64 27.76 10.03 -34.44
C ASN A 64 27.15 11.35 -33.94
N THR A 65 27.02 11.49 -32.62
CA THR A 65 26.53 12.71 -31.96
C THR A 65 27.60 13.36 -31.08
N ALA A 66 27.37 14.61 -30.67
CA ALA A 66 28.23 15.38 -29.78
C ALA A 66 27.41 16.19 -28.77
N SER A 67 28.02 16.52 -27.64
CA SER A 67 27.55 17.53 -26.69
C SER A 67 28.29 18.85 -26.87
N VAL A 68 27.71 19.93 -26.34
CA VAL A 68 28.28 21.28 -26.37
C VAL A 68 28.27 21.92 -24.98
N ALA A 69 29.32 22.70 -24.70
CA ALA A 69 29.48 23.57 -23.53
C ALA A 69 30.23 24.85 -23.94
N ALA A 70 30.30 25.84 -23.04
CA ALA A 70 31.22 26.97 -23.18
C ALA A 70 32.68 26.48 -23.09
N ALA A 71 33.55 27.00 -23.95
CA ALA A 71 34.97 26.62 -23.97
C ALA A 71 35.72 27.05 -22.71
N ASN A 72 35.35 28.22 -22.16
CA ASN A 72 35.85 28.71 -20.88
C ASN A 72 34.70 29.35 -20.07
N PRO A 73 34.24 28.72 -18.98
CA PRO A 73 33.16 29.26 -18.15
C PRO A 73 33.46 30.60 -17.50
N GLU A 74 34.74 30.98 -17.36
CA GLU A 74 35.18 32.26 -16.78
C GLU A 74 35.16 33.42 -17.79
N ILE A 75 35.14 33.11 -19.10
CA ILE A 75 35.08 34.13 -20.15
C ILE A 75 33.63 34.24 -20.62
N PRO A 76 32.96 35.38 -20.39
CA PRO A 76 31.57 35.51 -20.79
C PRO A 76 31.42 35.47 -22.31
N LEU A 77 30.48 34.67 -22.78
CA LEU A 77 29.95 34.73 -24.14
C LEU A 77 29.13 36.02 -24.28
N THR A 78 29.65 36.98 -25.04
CA THR A 78 29.05 38.30 -25.23
C THR A 78 28.60 38.50 -26.68
N GLY A 79 27.47 39.19 -26.88
CA GLY A 79 26.86 39.45 -28.19
C GLY A 79 25.34 39.61 -28.05
N ILE A 80 24.67 40.13 -29.08
CA ILE A 80 23.19 40.22 -29.07
C ILE A 80 22.57 38.83 -29.24
N LEU A 81 23.14 38.00 -30.12
CA LEU A 81 22.65 36.66 -30.45
C LEU A 81 23.82 35.66 -30.46
N ILE A 82 23.71 34.59 -29.68
CA ILE A 82 24.62 33.44 -29.73
C ILE A 82 23.89 32.26 -30.38
N THR A 83 24.48 31.63 -31.39
CA THR A 83 23.88 30.44 -32.03
C THR A 83 24.76 29.22 -31.77
N ILE A 84 24.20 28.21 -31.10
CA ILE A 84 24.85 26.90 -30.96
C ILE A 84 24.77 26.19 -32.32
N PRO A 85 25.88 25.70 -32.89
CA PRO A 85 25.84 25.00 -34.17
C PRO A 85 25.16 23.63 -34.03
N SER A 86 24.41 23.22 -35.06
CA SER A 86 23.71 21.93 -35.10
C SER A 86 24.64 20.74 -35.32
N GLU A 87 25.87 21.00 -35.78
CA GLU A 87 26.91 20.01 -36.02
C GLU A 87 28.27 20.56 -35.57
N ALA A 88 29.15 19.64 -35.16
CA ALA A 88 30.51 19.97 -34.74
C ALA A 88 31.49 19.00 -35.38
N GLU A 89 32.59 19.53 -35.90
CA GLU A 89 33.74 18.73 -36.29
C GLU A 89 34.55 18.37 -35.04
N ILE A 90 34.85 17.09 -34.84
CA ILE A 90 35.73 16.60 -33.77
C ILE A 90 36.68 15.58 -34.41
N ASP A 91 37.99 15.81 -34.30
CA ASP A 91 39.04 14.95 -34.87
C ASP A 91 38.86 14.65 -36.38
N GLY A 92 38.46 15.64 -37.19
CA GLY A 92 38.29 15.48 -38.64
C GLY A 92 36.99 14.79 -39.07
N LYS A 93 36.03 14.61 -38.14
CA LYS A 93 34.72 14.01 -38.45
C LYS A 93 33.58 14.86 -37.92
N MET A 94 32.49 14.94 -38.69
CA MET A 94 31.26 15.65 -38.32
C MET A 94 30.36 14.84 -37.39
N TYR A 95 29.90 15.49 -36.32
CA TYR A 95 28.99 14.97 -35.32
C TYR A 95 27.78 15.88 -35.17
N LYS A 96 26.58 15.30 -35.08
CA LYS A 96 25.36 16.07 -34.80
C LYS A 96 25.33 16.50 -33.33
N VAL A 97 25.15 17.79 -33.06
CA VAL A 97 25.08 18.31 -31.68
C VAL A 97 23.68 18.02 -31.13
N THR A 98 23.59 17.09 -30.19
CA THR A 98 22.31 16.59 -29.66
C THR A 98 22.12 16.86 -28.16
N HIS A 99 23.17 17.26 -27.44
CA HIS A 99 23.14 17.42 -25.99
C HIS A 99 23.82 18.74 -25.57
N ILE A 100 23.26 19.42 -24.57
CA ILE A 100 23.97 20.48 -23.84
C ILE A 100 24.46 19.90 -22.51
N GLU A 101 25.75 20.07 -22.21
CA GLU A 101 26.36 19.51 -20.99
C GLU A 101 25.78 20.15 -19.72
N ALA A 102 25.73 19.36 -18.62
CA ALA A 102 25.41 19.90 -17.30
C ALA A 102 26.44 20.97 -16.92
N LEU A 103 25.97 22.10 -16.36
CA LEU A 103 26.76 23.31 -16.13
C LEU A 103 27.46 23.87 -17.38
N GLY A 104 27.10 23.40 -18.59
CA GLY A 104 27.86 23.63 -19.82
C GLY A 104 28.01 25.10 -20.17
N PHE A 105 26.97 25.91 -19.97
CA PHE A 105 27.00 27.34 -20.20
C PHE A 105 26.92 28.17 -18.91
N GLY A 106 26.23 27.71 -17.86
CA GLY A 106 26.20 28.33 -16.53
C GLY A 106 26.09 29.86 -16.55
N LYS A 107 26.93 30.55 -15.77
CA LYS A 107 27.01 32.02 -15.74
C LYS A 107 27.76 32.64 -16.92
N SER A 108 28.31 31.82 -17.81
CA SER A 108 29.17 32.30 -18.91
C SER A 108 28.36 33.00 -20.00
N VAL A 109 27.03 32.84 -20.08
CA VAL A 109 26.25 33.56 -21.08
C VAL A 109 25.91 34.98 -20.60
N ALA A 110 26.55 35.98 -21.21
CA ALA A 110 26.30 37.40 -20.97
C ALA A 110 25.43 38.06 -22.08
N SER A 111 24.97 37.29 -23.05
CA SER A 111 24.16 37.71 -24.20
C SER A 111 22.66 37.82 -23.92
N GLU A 112 21.96 38.56 -24.79
CA GLU A 112 20.50 38.72 -24.72
C GLU A 112 19.75 37.44 -25.09
N GLU A 113 20.20 36.72 -26.11
CA GLU A 113 19.57 35.50 -26.62
C GLU A 113 20.60 34.43 -26.97
N ILE A 114 20.23 33.17 -26.71
CA ILE A 114 20.94 31.99 -27.21
C ILE A 114 19.98 31.10 -28.02
N VAL A 115 20.38 30.76 -29.23
CA VAL A 115 19.63 29.88 -30.13
C VAL A 115 20.16 28.46 -29.97
N ILE A 116 19.29 27.58 -29.47
CA ILE A 116 19.55 26.15 -29.35
C ILE A 116 19.01 25.46 -30.61
N PRO A 117 19.82 24.72 -31.38
CA PRO A 117 19.40 24.12 -32.64
C PRO A 117 18.44 22.94 -32.41
N SER A 118 17.56 22.68 -33.38
CA SER A 118 16.59 21.57 -33.36
C SER A 118 17.22 20.17 -33.36
N SER A 119 18.55 20.08 -33.52
CA SER A 119 19.30 18.83 -33.33
C SER A 119 19.41 18.44 -31.85
N VAL A 120 19.28 19.39 -30.92
CA VAL A 120 19.40 19.15 -29.47
C VAL A 120 18.16 18.46 -28.93
N THR A 121 18.34 17.30 -28.31
CA THR A 121 17.28 16.46 -27.74
C THR A 121 17.24 16.50 -26.21
N SER A 122 18.29 16.97 -25.56
CA SER A 122 18.36 17.08 -24.09
C SER A 122 19.28 18.22 -23.62
N ILE A 123 18.93 18.79 -22.46
CA ILE A 123 19.67 19.88 -21.81
C ILE A 123 20.04 19.42 -20.40
N GLY A 124 21.34 19.35 -20.11
CA GLY A 124 21.84 18.87 -18.82
C GLY A 124 21.52 19.80 -17.64
N ASP A 125 21.60 19.24 -16.44
CA ASP A 125 21.29 19.96 -15.20
C ASP A 125 22.13 21.25 -15.08
N SER A 126 21.47 22.34 -14.69
CA SER A 126 22.09 23.65 -14.49
C SER A 126 22.84 24.21 -15.72
N ALA A 127 22.52 23.72 -16.93
CA ALA A 127 23.23 24.09 -18.16
C ALA A 127 23.33 25.59 -18.41
N PHE A 128 22.36 26.40 -17.97
CA PHE A 128 22.32 27.86 -18.14
C PHE A 128 22.19 28.60 -16.79
N TYR A 129 22.54 27.97 -15.67
CA TYR A 129 22.38 28.55 -14.34
C TYR A 129 23.04 29.93 -14.20
N GLY A 130 22.25 30.94 -13.82
CA GLY A 130 22.73 32.31 -13.59
C GLY A 130 23.15 33.08 -14.84
N SER A 131 22.78 32.60 -16.03
CA SER A 131 22.97 33.30 -17.31
C SER A 131 22.25 34.66 -17.32
N GLN A 132 22.77 35.60 -18.11
CA GLN A 132 22.18 36.94 -18.31
C GLN A 132 21.18 36.99 -19.47
N LEU A 133 20.72 35.81 -19.93
CA LEU A 133 19.75 35.66 -21.01
C LEU A 133 18.47 36.44 -20.71
N SER A 134 17.96 37.12 -21.73
CA SER A 134 16.65 37.78 -21.71
C SER A 134 15.58 36.96 -22.42
N ARG A 135 15.98 36.13 -23.38
CA ARG A 135 15.14 35.19 -24.12
C ARG A 135 15.87 33.87 -24.35
N VAL A 136 15.13 32.77 -24.33
CA VAL A 136 15.61 31.46 -24.82
C VAL A 136 14.47 30.71 -25.52
N ASN A 137 14.76 30.16 -26.70
CA ASN A 137 13.84 29.25 -27.40
C ASN A 137 14.32 27.81 -27.20
N ILE A 138 13.56 27.00 -26.46
CA ILE A 138 13.85 25.57 -26.29
C ILE A 138 13.29 24.84 -27.53
N PRO A 139 14.11 24.05 -28.26
CA PRO A 139 13.67 23.45 -29.50
C PRO A 139 12.67 22.31 -29.27
N SER A 140 11.76 22.11 -30.23
CA SER A 140 10.68 21.12 -30.17
C SER A 140 11.13 19.66 -30.01
N SER A 141 12.41 19.39 -30.27
CA SER A 141 13.07 18.09 -30.08
C SER A 141 13.40 17.75 -28.63
N VAL A 142 13.32 18.71 -27.70
CA VAL A 142 13.58 18.50 -26.26
C VAL A 142 12.34 17.92 -25.60
N THR A 143 12.50 16.77 -24.92
CA THR A 143 11.41 16.06 -24.22
C THR A 143 11.42 16.27 -22.70
N SER A 144 12.52 16.78 -22.13
CA SER A 144 12.61 17.11 -20.70
C SER A 144 13.54 18.29 -20.45
N ILE A 145 13.17 19.13 -19.47
CA ILE A 145 13.99 20.19 -18.91
C ILE A 145 14.57 19.67 -17.59
N GLY A 146 15.90 19.54 -17.50
CA GLY A 146 16.60 19.03 -16.33
C GLY A 146 16.53 19.94 -15.09
N ASN A 147 17.22 19.54 -14.03
CA ASN A 147 17.21 20.26 -12.75
C ASN A 147 18.03 21.56 -12.86
N GLY A 148 17.50 22.67 -12.33
CA GLY A 148 18.22 23.94 -12.21
C GLY A 148 18.65 24.60 -13.53
N VAL A 149 18.17 24.12 -14.69
CA VAL A 149 18.70 24.50 -16.02
C VAL A 149 18.82 26.01 -16.19
N PHE A 150 17.81 26.79 -15.79
CA PHE A 150 17.78 28.25 -15.89
C PHE A 150 17.70 28.93 -14.51
N ALA A 151 18.00 28.24 -13.42
CA ALA A 151 17.94 28.84 -12.10
C ALA A 151 18.81 30.11 -12.00
N GLY A 152 18.30 31.17 -11.39
CA GLY A 152 19.00 32.44 -11.21
C GLY A 152 19.17 33.28 -12.48
N CYS A 153 18.54 32.94 -13.60
CA CYS A 153 18.53 33.75 -14.82
C CYS A 153 17.63 34.99 -14.65
N MET A 154 18.07 35.95 -13.84
CA MET A 154 17.24 37.08 -13.39
C MET A 154 16.76 38.01 -14.52
N LYS A 155 17.42 38.01 -15.68
CA LYS A 155 17.00 38.81 -16.86
C LYS A 155 16.04 38.06 -17.78
N LEU A 156 15.87 36.75 -17.58
CA LEU A 156 15.07 35.91 -18.46
C LEU A 156 13.62 36.34 -18.35
N ALA A 157 13.10 36.93 -19.42
CA ALA A 157 11.78 37.52 -19.47
C ALA A 157 10.84 36.73 -20.39
N ASP A 158 11.38 35.99 -21.36
CA ASP A 158 10.61 35.28 -22.39
C ASP A 158 11.16 33.86 -22.57
N ILE A 159 10.26 32.88 -22.45
CA ILE A 159 10.55 31.47 -22.68
C ILE A 159 9.38 30.79 -23.40
N THR A 160 9.73 29.87 -24.29
CA THR A 160 8.80 28.91 -24.88
C THR A 160 9.17 27.51 -24.40
N ILE A 161 8.27 26.85 -23.66
CA ILE A 161 8.39 25.41 -23.37
C ILE A 161 7.71 24.67 -24.53
N PRO A 162 8.43 23.81 -25.27
CA PRO A 162 7.86 23.14 -26.42
C PRO A 162 6.83 22.09 -26.01
N SER A 163 5.86 21.85 -26.90
CA SER A 163 4.78 20.88 -26.71
C SER A 163 5.24 19.42 -26.56
N GLY A 164 6.52 19.11 -26.80
CA GLY A 164 7.10 17.78 -26.57
C GLY A 164 7.61 17.54 -25.14
N VAL A 165 7.67 18.57 -24.29
CA VAL A 165 8.23 18.46 -22.93
C VAL A 165 7.26 17.74 -22.01
N THR A 166 7.69 16.65 -21.38
CA THR A 166 6.91 15.89 -20.40
C THR A 166 7.32 16.16 -18.96
N ASN A 167 8.55 16.63 -18.71
CA ASN A 167 9.09 16.82 -17.37
C ASN A 167 9.88 18.13 -17.24
N ILE A 168 9.57 18.90 -16.19
CA ILE A 168 10.32 20.08 -15.73
C ILE A 168 10.96 19.74 -14.38
N GLY A 169 12.28 19.69 -14.31
CA GLY A 169 13.03 19.27 -13.13
C GLY A 169 13.03 20.26 -11.96
N ASP A 170 13.61 19.83 -10.84
CA ASP A 170 13.72 20.61 -9.61
C ASP A 170 14.49 21.91 -9.85
N ASN A 171 14.00 23.01 -9.29
CA ASN A 171 14.60 24.35 -9.43
C ASN A 171 14.79 24.82 -10.89
N ALA A 172 14.19 24.19 -11.91
CA ALA A 172 14.50 24.46 -13.33
C ALA A 172 14.51 25.95 -13.72
N PHE A 173 13.64 26.74 -13.12
CA PHE A 173 13.47 28.19 -13.32
C PHE A 173 13.49 28.99 -12.02
N ALA A 174 14.03 28.43 -10.93
CA ALA A 174 14.05 29.13 -9.64
C ALA A 174 14.75 30.50 -9.75
N ASP A 175 14.21 31.53 -9.08
CA ASP A 175 14.72 32.90 -9.03
C ASP A 175 14.81 33.63 -10.39
N CYS A 176 14.08 33.17 -11.40
CA CYS A 176 13.86 33.90 -12.66
C CYS A 176 12.83 35.04 -12.45
N ILE A 177 13.22 36.09 -11.73
CA ILE A 177 12.30 37.11 -11.22
C ILE A 177 11.53 37.91 -12.29
N ASN A 178 12.09 38.03 -13.49
CA ASN A 178 11.50 38.75 -14.63
C ASN A 178 10.74 37.81 -15.58
N LEU A 179 10.68 36.52 -15.27
CA LEU A 179 10.08 35.53 -16.16
C LEU A 179 8.60 35.84 -16.34
N THR A 180 8.27 36.24 -17.56
CA THR A 180 6.90 36.30 -18.06
C THR A 180 6.77 35.20 -19.10
N TYR A 181 5.70 34.41 -19.03
CA TYR A 181 5.55 33.30 -19.96
C TYR A 181 4.78 33.81 -21.19
N ALA A 182 5.45 34.61 -22.04
CA ALA A 182 4.83 35.31 -23.16
C ALA A 182 4.84 34.51 -24.49
N GLY A 183 5.64 33.44 -24.57
CA GLY A 183 5.91 32.70 -25.81
C GLY A 183 4.83 31.74 -26.32
N CYS A 184 3.68 31.64 -25.65
CA CYS A 184 2.53 30.84 -26.11
C CYS A 184 1.22 31.62 -25.93
N THR A 185 1.09 32.80 -26.54
CA THR A 185 -0.24 33.40 -26.69
C THR A 185 -1.05 32.55 -27.67
N ASN A 186 -2.03 31.80 -27.18
CA ASN A 186 -3.20 31.47 -28.00
C ASN A 186 -3.91 32.79 -28.37
N LEU A 187 -4.89 32.74 -29.29
CA LEU A 187 -5.65 33.91 -29.79
C LEU A 187 -6.24 34.85 -28.69
N ASN A 188 -6.20 34.44 -27.42
CA ASN A 188 -6.74 35.14 -26.26
C ASN A 188 -5.68 35.69 -25.27
N ASN A 189 -4.38 35.69 -25.59
CA ASN A 189 -3.30 36.22 -24.73
C ASN A 189 -3.14 35.54 -23.35
N GLU A 190 -3.60 34.31 -23.18
CA GLU A 190 -3.36 33.53 -21.96
C GLU A 190 -2.04 32.74 -22.02
N VAL A 191 -1.44 32.57 -20.86
CA VAL A 191 -0.06 32.14 -20.63
C VAL A 191 -0.07 30.72 -20.04
N SER A 192 0.34 29.66 -20.77
CA SER A 192 0.20 28.28 -20.26
C SER A 192 1.36 27.29 -20.43
N ILE A 193 1.57 26.45 -19.41
CA ILE A 193 2.42 25.25 -19.51
C ILE A 193 1.78 24.28 -20.54
N PRO A 194 2.55 23.63 -21.43
CA PRO A 194 1.99 22.69 -22.40
C PRO A 194 1.29 21.51 -21.72
N SER A 195 0.18 21.04 -22.30
CA SER A 195 -0.60 19.90 -21.80
C SER A 195 0.19 18.57 -21.75
N SER A 196 1.32 18.48 -22.46
CA SER A 196 2.23 17.34 -22.42
C SER A 196 3.04 17.22 -21.14
N VAL A 197 3.18 18.29 -20.35
CA VAL A 197 3.95 18.27 -19.10
C VAL A 197 3.18 17.45 -18.06
N THR A 198 3.77 16.36 -17.59
CA THR A 198 3.20 15.48 -16.56
C THR A 198 3.86 15.66 -15.20
N ASN A 199 5.04 16.29 -15.12
CA ASN A 199 5.75 16.55 -13.87
C ASN A 199 6.43 17.94 -13.84
N ILE A 200 6.32 18.62 -12.70
CA ILE A 200 6.97 19.87 -12.34
C ILE A 200 7.66 19.65 -10.98
N GLY A 201 8.98 19.72 -10.95
CA GLY A 201 9.80 19.41 -9.77
C GLY A 201 9.71 20.41 -8.61
N ASP A 202 10.35 20.07 -7.51
CA ASP A 202 10.44 20.89 -6.30
C ASP A 202 11.07 22.25 -6.61
N ASN A 203 10.46 23.34 -6.14
CA ASN A 203 10.90 24.71 -6.35
C ASN A 203 11.08 25.12 -7.83
N ALA A 204 10.51 24.38 -8.80
CA ALA A 204 10.76 24.56 -10.23
C ALA A 204 10.62 26.00 -10.72
N PHE A 205 9.67 26.78 -10.20
CA PHE A 205 9.43 28.19 -10.51
C PHE A 205 9.43 29.07 -9.25
N ARG A 206 10.16 28.67 -8.20
CA ARG A 206 10.23 29.43 -6.95
C ARG A 206 10.74 30.85 -7.20
N ASN A 207 10.13 31.84 -6.55
CA ASN A 207 10.45 33.27 -6.65
C ASN A 207 10.39 33.87 -8.07
N CYS A 208 9.66 33.26 -9.00
CA CYS A 208 9.36 33.86 -10.30
C CYS A 208 8.30 34.97 -10.16
N LYS A 209 8.70 36.12 -9.62
CA LYS A 209 7.78 37.20 -9.17
C LYS A 209 6.91 37.82 -10.27
N SER A 210 7.33 37.74 -11.54
CA SER A 210 6.57 38.22 -12.69
C SER A 210 5.69 37.13 -13.33
N LEU A 211 5.79 35.89 -12.85
CA LEU A 211 5.11 34.74 -13.46
C LEU A 211 3.63 34.70 -13.08
N ASP A 212 2.79 34.93 -14.09
CA ASP A 212 1.33 34.80 -14.08
C ASP A 212 0.98 33.65 -15.01
N LEU A 213 0.61 32.49 -14.44
CA LEU A 213 0.57 31.22 -15.16
C LEU A 213 -0.81 30.57 -15.09
N VAL A 214 -1.35 30.18 -16.25
CA VAL A 214 -2.50 29.29 -16.37
C VAL A 214 -1.98 27.87 -16.65
N ILE A 215 -2.25 26.92 -15.76
CA ILE A 215 -1.95 25.51 -16.04
C ILE A 215 -3.13 24.94 -16.81
N ASN A 216 -2.95 24.84 -18.14
CA ASN A 216 -3.89 24.23 -19.07
C ASN A 216 -3.55 22.74 -19.21
N ASN A 217 -3.96 21.94 -18.22
CA ASN A 217 -3.79 20.49 -18.29
C ASN A 217 -5.06 19.75 -17.85
N THR A 218 -6.16 20.13 -18.49
CA THR A 218 -7.53 19.64 -18.27
C THR A 218 -7.70 18.13 -18.57
N GLU A 219 -6.71 17.48 -19.18
CA GLU A 219 -6.75 16.06 -19.56
C GLU A 219 -5.75 15.15 -18.79
N ARG A 220 -4.67 15.69 -18.20
CA ARG A 220 -3.64 14.91 -17.50
C ARG A 220 -3.10 15.67 -16.30
N ASN A 221 -3.40 15.23 -15.08
CA ASN A 221 -2.89 15.91 -13.89
C ASN A 221 -1.34 15.94 -13.88
N VAL A 222 -0.81 17.16 -13.78
CA VAL A 222 0.60 17.46 -13.55
C VAL A 222 0.95 17.16 -12.09
N THR A 223 1.98 16.35 -11.83
CA THR A 223 2.59 16.26 -10.50
C THR A 223 3.35 17.55 -10.23
N VAL A 224 3.05 18.23 -9.13
CA VAL A 224 3.68 19.51 -8.76
C VAL A 224 4.46 19.33 -7.46
N GLY A 225 5.77 19.53 -7.54
CA GLY A 225 6.70 19.44 -6.42
C GLY A 225 6.48 20.52 -5.37
N ARG A 226 7.09 20.30 -4.19
CA ARG A 226 7.05 21.21 -3.05
C ARG A 226 7.51 22.61 -3.45
N ASN A 227 6.73 23.62 -3.07
CA ASN A 227 7.05 25.03 -3.32
C ASN A 227 7.31 25.37 -4.81
N ALA A 228 6.87 24.54 -5.75
CA ALA A 228 7.16 24.71 -7.17
C ALA A 228 6.81 26.12 -7.69
N PHE A 229 5.79 26.76 -7.13
CA PHE A 229 5.35 28.11 -7.50
C PHE A 229 5.36 29.11 -6.33
N GLU A 230 6.12 28.81 -5.27
CA GLU A 230 6.23 29.72 -4.12
C GLU A 230 6.77 31.08 -4.57
N GLY A 231 6.08 32.18 -4.26
CA GLY A 231 6.51 33.54 -4.61
C GLY A 231 6.22 33.97 -6.07
N CYS A 232 5.48 33.17 -6.85
CA CYS A 232 4.95 33.59 -8.15
C CYS A 232 3.82 34.63 -8.01
N LYS A 233 3.57 35.41 -9.07
CA LYS A 233 2.49 36.42 -9.08
C LYS A 233 1.11 35.78 -9.00
N SER A 234 0.87 34.75 -9.81
CA SER A 234 -0.41 34.04 -9.88
C SER A 234 -0.21 32.68 -10.58
N VAL A 235 -0.90 31.65 -10.07
CA VAL A 235 -1.03 30.35 -10.73
C VAL A 235 -2.50 29.96 -10.71
N THR A 236 -3.13 29.90 -11.88
CA THR A 236 -4.52 29.48 -12.05
C THR A 236 -4.56 28.14 -12.77
N TRP A 237 -5.48 27.26 -12.38
CA TRP A 237 -5.75 26.02 -13.11
C TRP A 237 -6.97 26.22 -13.99
N GLU A 238 -6.90 25.79 -15.24
CA GLU A 238 -8.10 25.79 -16.09
C GLU A 238 -9.09 24.73 -15.59
N ILE A 239 -10.35 25.14 -15.37
CA ILE A 239 -11.42 24.26 -14.89
C ILE A 239 -12.04 23.57 -16.12
N PRO A 240 -12.02 22.24 -16.22
CA PRO A 240 -12.52 21.55 -17.41
C PRO A 240 -14.02 21.81 -17.60
N ASP A 241 -14.42 22.02 -18.85
CA ASP A 241 -15.83 22.02 -19.23
C ASP A 241 -16.36 20.57 -19.23
N LYS A 242 -17.62 20.34 -18.83
CA LYS A 242 -18.21 19.00 -18.74
C LYS A 242 -17.98 18.14 -19.99
N GLU A 243 -18.07 18.75 -21.18
CA GLU A 243 -17.94 18.06 -22.47
C GLU A 243 -16.53 17.52 -22.73
N SER A 244 -15.49 18.16 -22.16
CA SER A 244 -14.10 17.70 -22.32
C SER A 244 -13.78 16.51 -21.42
N THR A 245 -14.56 16.29 -20.35
CA THR A 245 -14.30 15.22 -19.39
C THR A 245 -14.83 13.85 -19.82
N GLY A 246 -15.81 13.82 -20.74
CA GLY A 246 -16.57 12.60 -21.02
C GLY A 246 -17.39 12.10 -19.83
N LEU A 247 -17.61 12.92 -18.80
CA LEU A 247 -18.36 12.59 -17.59
C LEU A 247 -19.73 13.25 -17.58
N GLN A 248 -20.70 12.57 -16.99
CA GLN A 248 -22.03 13.10 -16.71
C GLN A 248 -22.10 13.52 -15.24
N PHE A 249 -22.60 14.73 -15.01
CA PHE A 249 -22.69 15.35 -13.69
C PHE A 249 -24.14 15.64 -13.31
N GLU A 250 -24.48 15.39 -12.06
CA GLU A 250 -25.68 15.90 -11.42
C GLU A 250 -25.31 17.07 -10.51
N VAL A 251 -26.02 18.20 -10.64
CA VAL A 251 -25.74 19.44 -9.90
C VAL A 251 -26.70 19.59 -8.74
N SER A 252 -26.18 19.95 -7.57
CA SER A 252 -26.96 20.35 -6.40
C SER A 252 -26.32 21.57 -5.73
N GLY A 253 -27.00 22.72 -5.80
CA GLY A 253 -26.48 23.98 -5.28
C GLY A 253 -25.18 24.39 -6.00
N THR A 254 -24.08 24.49 -5.25
CA THR A 254 -22.73 24.81 -5.76
C THR A 254 -21.86 23.58 -5.99
N THR A 255 -22.44 22.38 -5.87
CA THR A 255 -21.73 21.11 -5.97
C THR A 255 -22.20 20.29 -7.16
N ALA A 256 -21.34 19.38 -7.61
CA ALA A 256 -21.63 18.41 -8.65
C ALA A 256 -21.19 17.01 -8.21
N THR A 257 -21.91 15.98 -8.65
CA THR A 257 -21.58 14.57 -8.45
C THR A 257 -21.45 13.90 -9.81
N VAL A 258 -20.38 13.13 -10.02
CA VAL A 258 -20.26 12.30 -11.23
C VAL A 258 -21.25 11.16 -11.14
N VAL A 259 -22.23 11.10 -12.04
CA VAL A 259 -23.26 10.03 -12.03
C VAL A 259 -22.98 8.94 -13.04
N LYS A 260 -22.19 9.23 -14.09
CA LYS A 260 -21.87 8.26 -15.14
C LYS A 260 -20.67 8.70 -15.99
N GLY A 261 -19.90 7.73 -16.50
CA GLY A 261 -18.97 7.97 -17.61
C GLY A 261 -19.60 7.77 -19.00
N ASP A 262 -19.10 8.47 -20.02
CA ASP A 262 -19.38 8.17 -21.43
C ASP A 262 -18.53 6.97 -21.87
N TYR A 263 -19.09 5.77 -21.68
CA TYR A 263 -18.41 4.50 -21.95
C TYR A 263 -17.95 4.31 -23.40
N SER A 264 -18.43 5.14 -24.33
CA SER A 264 -17.98 5.13 -25.74
C SER A 264 -16.66 5.87 -25.96
N LYS A 265 -16.22 6.69 -24.99
CA LYS A 265 -15.07 7.59 -25.12
C LYS A 265 -13.99 7.39 -24.08
N LEU A 266 -14.28 6.73 -22.95
CA LEU A 266 -13.36 6.64 -21.83
C LEU A 266 -12.50 5.38 -21.91
N ASP A 267 -11.29 5.52 -22.43
CA ASP A 267 -10.17 4.63 -22.11
C ASP A 267 -9.46 5.05 -20.81
N SER A 268 -9.65 6.30 -20.40
CA SER A 268 -9.13 6.88 -19.17
C SER A 268 -10.17 7.86 -18.61
N ALA A 269 -10.25 7.96 -17.28
CA ALA A 269 -11.18 8.87 -16.61
C ALA A 269 -10.45 9.77 -15.61
N PHE A 270 -10.57 11.08 -15.82
CA PHE A 270 -10.10 12.09 -14.88
C PHE A 270 -11.28 12.75 -14.18
N ILE A 271 -11.37 12.59 -12.86
CA ILE A 271 -12.42 13.19 -12.03
C ILE A 271 -11.82 14.44 -11.36
N PRO A 272 -12.16 15.65 -11.84
CA PRO A 272 -11.63 16.89 -11.30
C PRO A 272 -12.33 17.26 -9.99
N SER A 273 -11.71 18.09 -9.14
CA SER A 273 -12.35 18.63 -7.93
C SER A 273 -13.28 19.82 -8.22
N LYS A 274 -13.19 20.40 -9.42
CA LYS A 274 -14.08 21.43 -9.93
C LYS A 274 -14.38 21.20 -11.41
N VAL A 275 -15.60 21.52 -11.83
CA VAL A 275 -16.03 21.39 -13.24
C VAL A 275 -16.87 22.60 -13.64
N LYS A 276 -16.77 22.99 -14.90
CA LYS A 276 -17.62 24.03 -15.48
C LYS A 276 -18.78 23.38 -16.24
N ILE A 277 -20.00 23.71 -15.82
CA ILE A 277 -21.25 23.22 -16.39
C ILE A 277 -22.06 24.45 -16.80
N ASP A 278 -22.31 24.59 -18.10
CA ASP A 278 -23.11 25.67 -18.69
C ASP A 278 -22.65 27.08 -18.24
N GLY A 279 -21.32 27.26 -18.19
CA GLY A 279 -20.69 28.54 -17.82
C GLY A 279 -20.44 28.74 -16.33
N SER A 280 -21.04 27.93 -15.46
CA SER A 280 -20.90 28.01 -14.00
C SER A 280 -19.93 26.98 -13.45
N VAL A 281 -19.18 27.33 -12.41
CA VAL A 281 -18.19 26.45 -11.75
C VAL A 281 -18.83 25.75 -10.55
N TYR A 282 -18.69 24.43 -10.51
CA TYR A 282 -19.18 23.58 -9.43
C TYR A 282 -18.03 22.84 -8.77
N THR A 283 -18.13 22.61 -7.46
CA THR A 283 -17.20 21.73 -6.73
C THR A 283 -17.67 20.29 -6.87
N VAL A 284 -16.81 19.40 -7.36
CA VAL A 284 -17.13 17.98 -7.47
C VAL A 284 -16.88 17.32 -6.12
N THR A 285 -17.94 16.82 -5.48
CA THR A 285 -17.86 16.30 -4.10
C THR A 285 -17.92 14.77 -4.03
N GLY A 286 -18.28 14.12 -5.14
CA GLY A 286 -18.31 12.68 -5.18
C GLY A 286 -18.61 12.06 -6.54
N ILE A 287 -18.65 10.73 -6.53
CA ILE A 287 -18.96 9.84 -7.64
C ILE A 287 -20.07 8.90 -7.17
N ALA A 288 -21.14 8.75 -7.95
CA ALA A 288 -22.28 7.93 -7.61
C ALA A 288 -21.96 6.43 -7.65
N ASN A 289 -22.85 5.64 -7.03
CA ASN A 289 -22.80 4.18 -7.08
C ASN A 289 -22.82 3.70 -8.54
N ASN A 290 -22.00 2.71 -8.87
CA ASN A 290 -21.93 2.09 -10.20
C ASN A 290 -21.63 3.05 -11.37
N ALA A 291 -21.17 4.28 -11.14
CA ALA A 291 -21.00 5.30 -12.19
C ALA A 291 -20.06 4.88 -13.34
N PHE A 292 -19.13 3.95 -13.07
CA PHE A 292 -18.22 3.35 -14.03
C PHE A 292 -18.29 1.81 -14.02
N SER A 293 -19.34 1.20 -13.43
CA SER A 293 -19.42 -0.26 -13.39
C SER A 293 -19.45 -0.84 -14.81
N ASN A 294 -18.71 -1.92 -15.03
CA ASN A 294 -18.54 -2.61 -16.32
C ASN A 294 -17.91 -1.73 -17.42
N CYS A 295 -17.13 -0.69 -17.08
CA CYS A 295 -16.35 0.07 -18.07
C CYS A 295 -15.15 -0.75 -18.57
N LYS A 296 -15.41 -1.68 -19.49
CA LYS A 296 -14.37 -2.60 -20.00
C LYS A 296 -13.28 -1.92 -20.84
N ASN A 297 -13.46 -0.68 -21.28
CA ASN A 297 -12.41 0.05 -22.00
C ASN A 297 -11.48 0.86 -21.07
N LEU A 298 -11.89 1.08 -19.82
CA LEU A 298 -11.21 1.97 -18.90
C LEU A 298 -9.93 1.31 -18.37
N THR A 299 -8.77 1.92 -18.62
CA THR A 299 -7.44 1.43 -18.20
C THR A 299 -6.82 2.27 -17.09
N TYR A 300 -7.23 3.53 -16.95
CA TYR A 300 -6.69 4.45 -15.96
C TYR A 300 -7.76 5.35 -15.35
N VAL A 301 -7.72 5.50 -14.02
CA VAL A 301 -8.59 6.43 -13.29
C VAL A 301 -7.76 7.33 -12.40
N LYS A 302 -8.07 8.63 -12.42
CA LYS A 302 -7.57 9.56 -11.40
C LYS A 302 -8.70 10.35 -10.78
N VAL A 303 -8.81 10.27 -9.47
CA VAL A 303 -9.71 11.05 -8.64
C VAL A 303 -8.93 12.17 -7.97
N SER A 304 -9.33 13.43 -8.21
CA SER A 304 -8.68 14.59 -7.60
C SER A 304 -9.01 14.71 -6.12
N GLY A 305 -8.09 15.30 -5.35
CA GLY A 305 -8.35 15.63 -3.94
C GLY A 305 -9.56 16.56 -3.77
N GLY A 306 -10.36 16.32 -2.73
CA GLY A 306 -11.63 17.01 -2.49
C GLY A 306 -12.88 16.29 -3.02
N VAL A 307 -12.71 15.26 -3.85
CA VAL A 307 -13.79 14.32 -4.22
C VAL A 307 -13.87 13.23 -3.14
N ALA A 308 -14.46 13.58 -1.99
CA ALA A 308 -14.39 12.75 -0.78
C ALA A 308 -15.27 11.48 -0.84
N ASN A 309 -16.35 11.50 -1.62
CA ASN A 309 -17.36 10.44 -1.61
C ASN A 309 -17.30 9.62 -2.90
N ILE A 310 -16.84 8.37 -2.81
CA ILE A 310 -16.89 7.43 -3.95
C ILE A 310 -17.93 6.35 -3.63
N GLY A 311 -18.95 6.24 -4.48
CA GLY A 311 -20.06 5.33 -4.31
C GLY A 311 -19.67 3.85 -4.31
N ILE A 312 -20.62 3.01 -3.92
CA ILE A 312 -20.49 1.55 -3.93
C ILE A 312 -20.33 1.06 -5.37
N ALA A 313 -19.45 0.08 -5.56
CA ALA A 313 -19.24 -0.60 -6.83
C ALA A 313 -18.91 0.32 -8.02
N THR A 314 -18.42 1.54 -7.76
CA THR A 314 -18.22 2.58 -8.78
C THR A 314 -17.38 2.10 -9.96
N PHE A 315 -16.30 1.35 -9.74
CA PHE A 315 -15.45 0.80 -10.81
C PHE A 315 -15.55 -0.73 -10.92
N SER A 316 -16.59 -1.34 -10.37
CA SER A 316 -16.76 -2.80 -10.41
C SER A 316 -16.75 -3.34 -11.85
N TYR A 317 -16.07 -4.46 -12.07
CA TYR A 317 -15.93 -5.16 -13.36
C TYR A 317 -15.35 -4.28 -14.48
N CYS A 318 -14.52 -3.28 -14.14
CA CYS A 318 -13.62 -2.63 -15.10
C CYS A 318 -12.40 -3.54 -15.35
N GLU A 319 -12.60 -4.64 -16.08
CA GLU A 319 -11.61 -5.72 -16.22
C GLU A 319 -10.25 -5.27 -16.77
N ASN A 320 -10.21 -4.18 -17.56
CA ASN A 320 -9.00 -3.62 -18.15
C ASN A 320 -8.41 -2.45 -17.35
N LEU A 321 -8.97 -2.09 -16.18
CA LEU A 321 -8.45 -1.00 -15.33
C LEU A 321 -7.11 -1.42 -14.72
N GLU A 322 -6.02 -0.76 -15.12
CA GLU A 322 -4.65 -1.12 -14.74
C GLU A 322 -4.13 -0.31 -13.55
N SER A 323 -4.45 1.00 -13.52
CA SER A 323 -3.95 1.94 -12.50
C SER A 323 -5.02 2.91 -12.02
N VAL A 324 -5.04 3.15 -10.71
CA VAL A 324 -5.95 4.09 -10.06
C VAL A 324 -5.18 5.00 -9.12
N VAL A 325 -5.35 6.31 -9.33
CA VAL A 325 -4.82 7.34 -8.43
C VAL A 325 -5.96 7.98 -7.66
N LEU A 326 -6.00 7.72 -6.35
CA LEU A 326 -6.97 8.29 -5.42
C LEU A 326 -6.41 9.56 -4.78
N GLY A 327 -7.23 10.62 -4.75
CA GLY A 327 -6.85 11.89 -4.16
C GLY A 327 -6.95 11.90 -2.62
N GLU A 328 -6.19 12.77 -1.98
CA GLU A 328 -6.29 12.99 -0.53
C GLU A 328 -7.70 13.51 -0.14
N GLY A 329 -8.16 13.09 1.04
CA GLY A 329 -9.48 13.45 1.57
C GLY A 329 -10.58 12.40 1.32
N ILE A 330 -10.25 11.28 0.69
CA ILE A 330 -11.12 10.09 0.64
C ILE A 330 -11.00 9.37 1.99
N GLU A 331 -12.12 9.21 2.69
CA GLU A 331 -12.15 8.59 4.02
C GLU A 331 -12.39 7.07 3.95
N LYS A 332 -12.95 6.58 2.84
CA LYS A 332 -13.44 5.21 2.69
C LYS A 332 -13.21 4.65 1.30
N ILE A 333 -12.67 3.44 1.22
CA ILE A 333 -12.75 2.59 0.03
C ILE A 333 -14.05 1.80 0.16
N SER A 334 -15.07 2.16 -0.63
CA SER A 334 -16.43 1.66 -0.51
C SER A 334 -16.59 0.20 -0.95
N SER A 335 -17.72 -0.42 -0.58
CA SER A 335 -17.97 -1.83 -0.90
C SER A 335 -17.89 -2.08 -2.40
N SER A 336 -17.21 -3.15 -2.78
CA SER A 336 -17.02 -3.57 -4.17
C SER A 336 -16.40 -2.51 -5.09
N LEU A 337 -15.73 -1.47 -4.58
CA LEU A 337 -15.28 -0.33 -5.39
C LEU A 337 -14.51 -0.75 -6.65
N PHE A 338 -13.59 -1.68 -6.51
CA PHE A 338 -12.76 -2.28 -7.57
C PHE A 338 -13.01 -3.78 -7.75
N ASN A 339 -14.16 -4.31 -7.29
CA ASN A 339 -14.49 -5.73 -7.46
C ASN A 339 -14.37 -6.11 -8.95
N GLY A 340 -13.67 -7.20 -9.26
CA GLY A 340 -13.50 -7.71 -10.62
C GLY A 340 -12.60 -6.86 -11.54
N CYS A 341 -11.86 -5.87 -11.01
CA CYS A 341 -10.85 -5.14 -11.78
C CYS A 341 -9.61 -6.00 -11.99
N ALA A 342 -9.73 -7.03 -12.83
CA ALA A 342 -8.74 -8.10 -12.96
C ALA A 342 -7.34 -7.62 -13.38
N SER A 343 -7.24 -6.51 -14.12
CA SER A 343 -5.97 -5.91 -14.56
C SER A 343 -5.36 -4.92 -13.57
N LEU A 344 -6.05 -4.58 -12.48
CA LEU A 344 -5.59 -3.56 -11.54
C LEU A 344 -4.33 -4.04 -10.84
N SER A 345 -3.23 -3.34 -11.08
CA SER A 345 -1.90 -3.68 -10.57
C SER A 345 -1.23 -2.56 -9.81
N ASP A 346 -1.63 -1.31 -10.07
CA ASP A 346 -1.08 -0.10 -9.45
C ASP A 346 -2.18 0.70 -8.74
N ILE A 347 -2.21 0.62 -7.42
CA ILE A 347 -3.08 1.41 -6.57
C ILE A 347 -2.39 1.70 -5.24
N ASN A 348 -2.47 2.96 -4.80
CA ASN A 348 -2.08 3.38 -3.47
C ASN A 348 -3.31 3.83 -2.69
N ILE A 349 -3.46 3.35 -1.46
CA ILE A 349 -4.54 3.78 -0.56
C ILE A 349 -4.10 5.09 0.12
N PRO A 350 -4.83 6.21 -0.04
CA PRO A 350 -4.45 7.48 0.57
C PRO A 350 -4.40 7.41 2.10
N ALA A 351 -3.54 8.22 2.72
CA ALA A 351 -3.40 8.25 4.17
C ALA A 351 -4.68 8.72 4.90
N SER A 352 -5.59 9.40 4.20
CA SER A 352 -6.89 9.82 4.73
C SER A 352 -7.90 8.68 4.92
N VAL A 353 -7.67 7.50 4.33
CA VAL A 353 -8.59 6.36 4.41
C VAL A 353 -8.58 5.77 5.82
N THR A 354 -9.77 5.58 6.37
CA THR A 354 -10.02 4.95 7.68
C THR A 354 -10.72 3.60 7.58
N GLU A 355 -11.38 3.33 6.45
CA GLU A 355 -12.19 2.13 6.22
C GLU A 355 -12.02 1.56 4.81
N ILE A 356 -11.88 0.23 4.73
CA ILE A 356 -11.90 -0.57 3.50
C ILE A 356 -13.07 -1.57 3.61
N ASP A 357 -14.11 -1.35 2.81
CA ASP A 357 -15.34 -2.12 2.89
C ASP A 357 -15.28 -3.48 2.19
N GLY A 358 -16.37 -4.24 2.37
CA GLY A 358 -16.47 -5.61 1.89
C GLY A 358 -16.31 -5.69 0.37
N SER A 359 -15.56 -6.70 -0.07
CA SER A 359 -15.26 -6.95 -1.48
C SER A 359 -14.59 -5.79 -2.23
N ALA A 360 -14.04 -4.77 -1.55
CA ALA A 360 -13.50 -3.57 -2.18
C ALA A 360 -12.51 -3.84 -3.34
N PHE A 361 -11.65 -4.84 -3.20
CA PHE A 361 -10.68 -5.29 -4.21
C PHE A 361 -10.90 -6.75 -4.62
N GLU A 362 -12.08 -7.31 -4.36
CA GLU A 362 -12.35 -8.72 -4.68
C GLU A 362 -12.03 -9.02 -6.15
N GLY A 363 -11.26 -10.06 -6.43
CA GLY A 363 -10.92 -10.46 -7.80
C GLY A 363 -9.98 -9.51 -8.55
N CYS A 364 -9.28 -8.59 -7.87
CA CYS A 364 -8.18 -7.81 -8.45
C CYS A 364 -6.97 -8.73 -8.74
N ALA A 365 -7.09 -9.56 -9.77
CA ALA A 365 -6.22 -10.70 -10.02
C ALA A 365 -4.77 -10.32 -10.36
N SER A 366 -4.49 -9.08 -10.80
CA SER A 366 -3.15 -8.58 -11.14
C SER A 366 -2.46 -7.84 -10.01
N LEU A 367 -3.15 -7.57 -8.90
CA LEU A 367 -2.59 -6.81 -7.78
C LEU A 367 -1.44 -7.60 -7.13
N ALA A 368 -0.23 -7.04 -7.13
CA ALA A 368 0.96 -7.74 -6.65
C ALA A 368 1.21 -7.54 -5.15
N SER A 369 0.92 -6.35 -4.63
CA SER A 369 1.03 -5.99 -3.22
C SER A 369 0.05 -4.88 -2.89
N ILE A 370 -0.33 -4.75 -1.63
CA ILE A 370 -1.13 -3.61 -1.15
C ILE A 370 -0.65 -3.18 0.23
N ASP A 371 -0.57 -1.87 0.43
CA ASP A 371 -0.15 -1.26 1.69
C ASP A 371 -1.39 -0.72 2.41
N ILE A 372 -1.58 -1.14 3.66
CA ILE A 372 -2.63 -0.66 4.56
C ILE A 372 -2.08 0.56 5.34
N PRO A 373 -2.62 1.78 5.13
CA PRO A 373 -2.13 2.99 5.81
C PRO A 373 -2.35 2.98 7.33
N ALA A 374 -1.62 3.86 8.03
CA ALA A 374 -1.68 3.99 9.49
C ALA A 374 -3.08 4.26 10.06
N ASN A 375 -3.95 4.94 9.30
CA ASN A 375 -5.26 5.40 9.75
C ASN A 375 -6.40 4.41 9.50
N VAL A 376 -6.15 3.29 8.80
CA VAL A 376 -7.17 2.28 8.54
C VAL A 376 -7.49 1.52 9.82
N THR A 377 -8.74 1.65 10.29
CA THR A 377 -9.25 1.01 11.50
C THR A 377 -10.33 -0.02 11.24
N ASN A 378 -10.83 -0.13 10.01
CA ASN A 378 -11.82 -1.13 9.62
C ASN A 378 -11.52 -1.71 8.23
N ILE A 379 -11.42 -3.03 8.14
CA ILE A 379 -11.29 -3.82 6.92
C ILE A 379 -12.37 -4.89 7.01
N VAL A 380 -13.37 -4.79 6.15
CA VAL A 380 -14.54 -5.67 6.14
C VAL A 380 -14.24 -6.92 5.31
N GLU A 381 -15.00 -7.98 5.57
CA GLU A 381 -14.86 -9.30 4.96
C GLU A 381 -14.78 -9.25 3.43
N TYR A 382 -13.98 -10.14 2.85
CA TYR A 382 -13.73 -10.26 1.40
C TYR A 382 -13.02 -9.08 0.72
N ALA A 383 -12.54 -8.07 1.46
CA ALA A 383 -11.88 -6.90 0.89
C ALA A 383 -10.82 -7.24 -0.18
N PHE A 384 -10.05 -8.32 -0.01
CA PHE A 384 -9.04 -8.77 -0.97
C PHE A 384 -9.25 -10.22 -1.47
N TYR A 385 -10.46 -10.77 -1.30
CA TYR A 385 -10.76 -12.14 -1.72
C TYR A 385 -10.49 -12.34 -3.22
N GLY A 386 -9.87 -13.45 -3.62
CA GLY A 386 -9.62 -13.73 -5.03
C GLY A 386 -8.53 -12.88 -5.71
N CYS A 387 -7.73 -12.10 -4.97
CA CYS A 387 -6.55 -11.41 -5.50
C CYS A 387 -5.39 -12.40 -5.74
N LYS A 388 -5.49 -13.20 -6.82
CA LYS A 388 -4.64 -14.39 -7.05
C LYS A 388 -3.13 -14.09 -7.15
N ASN A 389 -2.72 -12.93 -7.66
CA ASN A 389 -1.30 -12.56 -7.74
C ASN A 389 -0.77 -11.77 -6.53
N LEU A 390 -1.62 -11.52 -5.52
CA LEU A 390 -1.23 -10.76 -4.35
C LEU A 390 -0.18 -11.55 -3.58
N ALA A 391 1.03 -11.00 -3.47
CA ALA A 391 2.17 -11.60 -2.79
C ALA A 391 2.27 -11.14 -1.34
N SER A 392 1.81 -9.92 -1.03
CA SER A 392 1.86 -9.38 0.32
C SER A 392 0.78 -8.33 0.57
N ILE A 393 0.22 -8.37 1.77
CA ILE A 393 -0.56 -7.29 2.36
C ILE A 393 0.32 -6.68 3.45
N ASN A 394 0.83 -5.48 3.22
CA ASN A 394 1.70 -4.78 4.16
C ASN A 394 0.86 -3.86 5.03
N VAL A 395 1.32 -3.57 6.24
CA VAL A 395 0.65 -2.67 7.17
C VAL A 395 1.66 -1.64 7.66
N ASP A 396 1.32 -0.36 7.61
CA ASP A 396 2.15 0.72 8.16
C ASP A 396 2.45 0.45 9.64
N ASP A 397 3.71 0.63 10.06
CA ASP A 397 4.16 0.36 11.43
C ASP A 397 3.37 1.17 12.50
N LYS A 398 2.80 2.31 12.10
CA LYS A 398 1.98 3.17 12.97
C LYS A 398 0.52 2.74 13.04
N ASN A 399 0.07 1.79 12.20
CA ASN A 399 -1.30 1.29 12.28
C ASN A 399 -1.53 0.59 13.63
N THR A 400 -2.57 1.01 14.34
CA THR A 400 -2.88 0.52 15.70
C THR A 400 -3.83 -0.67 15.72
N THR A 401 -4.47 -1.00 14.58
CA THR A 401 -5.55 -2.00 14.50
C THR A 401 -5.12 -3.30 13.84
N TYR A 402 -4.21 -3.22 12.87
CA TYR A 402 -3.77 -4.34 12.06
C TYR A 402 -2.27 -4.61 12.18
N ALA A 403 -1.86 -5.79 11.78
CA ALA A 403 -0.47 -6.19 11.66
C ALA A 403 -0.29 -7.09 10.44
N SER A 404 0.90 -7.04 9.83
CA SER A 404 1.31 -7.99 8.80
C SER A 404 2.45 -8.86 9.32
N VAL A 405 2.39 -10.16 9.05
CA VAL A 405 3.50 -11.10 9.27
C VAL A 405 3.69 -11.90 8.00
N ASP A 406 4.88 -11.80 7.40
CA ASP A 406 5.22 -12.46 6.13
C ASP A 406 4.19 -12.19 5.01
N GLY A 407 3.63 -10.97 4.98
CA GLY A 407 2.63 -10.55 3.99
C GLY A 407 1.19 -11.01 4.28
N VAL A 408 0.94 -11.72 5.37
CA VAL A 408 -0.40 -12.12 5.83
C VAL A 408 -0.97 -11.08 6.79
N LEU A 409 -2.22 -10.68 6.58
CA LEU A 409 -2.92 -9.68 7.38
C LEU A 409 -3.59 -10.31 8.61
N TYR A 410 -3.35 -9.68 9.76
CA TYR A 410 -3.95 -10.01 11.06
C TYR A 410 -4.51 -8.76 11.73
N ASN A 411 -5.33 -8.96 12.77
CA ASN A 411 -5.51 -7.91 13.78
C ASN A 411 -4.20 -7.65 14.55
N LYS A 412 -4.13 -6.53 15.29
CA LYS A 412 -2.91 -6.10 15.97
C LYS A 412 -2.36 -7.15 16.92
N GLU A 413 -3.24 -7.87 17.62
CA GLU A 413 -2.91 -8.92 18.60
C GLU A 413 -2.54 -10.25 17.95
N LYS A 414 -2.75 -10.41 16.63
CA LYS A 414 -2.52 -11.65 15.87
C LYS A 414 -3.36 -12.83 16.34
N THR A 415 -4.54 -12.55 16.88
CA THR A 415 -5.54 -13.56 17.28
C THR A 415 -6.52 -13.89 16.15
N ILE A 416 -6.66 -13.01 15.15
CA ILE A 416 -7.51 -13.20 13.98
C ILE A 416 -6.62 -13.13 12.73
N LEU A 417 -6.59 -14.22 11.97
CA LEU A 417 -6.02 -14.22 10.62
C LEU A 417 -7.11 -13.71 9.67
N ILE A 418 -6.89 -12.52 9.11
CA ILE A 418 -7.90 -11.79 8.35
C ILE A 418 -7.81 -12.15 6.87
N GLN A 419 -6.61 -12.08 6.29
CA GLN A 419 -6.43 -12.34 4.86
C GLN A 419 -4.99 -12.78 4.58
N ALA A 420 -4.85 -13.95 3.96
CA ALA A 420 -3.63 -14.42 3.33
C ALA A 420 -3.53 -13.89 1.89
N PRO A 421 -2.30 -13.61 1.41
CA PRO A 421 -2.06 -13.21 0.03
C PRO A 421 -2.36 -14.36 -0.93
N GLY A 422 -3.09 -14.11 -2.02
CA GLY A 422 -3.55 -15.17 -2.95
C GLY A 422 -2.43 -15.94 -3.65
N LYS A 423 -1.22 -15.35 -3.74
CA LYS A 423 -0.02 -15.97 -4.28
C LYS A 423 0.74 -16.83 -3.26
N LEU A 424 0.20 -16.98 -2.04
CA LEU A 424 0.77 -17.86 -1.02
C LEU A 424 0.89 -19.28 -1.58
N GLN A 425 2.08 -19.85 -1.47
CA GLN A 425 2.42 -21.13 -2.08
C GLN A 425 3.10 -22.08 -1.08
N GLY A 426 2.94 -23.39 -1.28
CA GLY A 426 3.60 -24.39 -0.46
C GLY A 426 2.86 -24.69 0.83
N LYS A 427 3.58 -24.96 1.92
CA LYS A 427 2.98 -25.24 3.23
C LYS A 427 2.95 -23.97 4.07
N PHE A 428 1.87 -23.78 4.82
CA PHE A 428 1.73 -22.66 5.74
C PHE A 428 1.39 -23.14 7.17
N THR A 429 2.06 -22.57 8.17
CA THR A 429 1.78 -22.84 9.57
C THR A 429 1.12 -21.60 10.17
N ILE A 430 -0.12 -21.73 10.61
CA ILE A 430 -0.82 -20.64 11.28
C ILE A 430 -0.16 -20.41 12.66
N PRO A 431 0.20 -19.16 13.02
CA PRO A 431 0.82 -18.87 14.31
C PRO A 431 -0.03 -19.31 15.50
N SER A 432 0.59 -19.80 16.57
CA SER A 432 -0.08 -20.33 17.77
C SER A 432 -0.86 -19.28 18.59
N GLY A 433 -0.82 -18.00 18.21
CA GLY A 433 -1.67 -16.96 18.81
C GLY A 433 -3.06 -16.85 18.16
N VAL A 434 -3.24 -17.43 16.97
CA VAL A 434 -4.49 -17.30 16.21
C VAL A 434 -5.59 -18.17 16.82
N THR A 435 -6.74 -17.55 17.09
CA THR A 435 -7.94 -18.18 17.62
C THR A 435 -9.08 -18.28 16.61
N ASN A 436 -9.05 -17.43 15.57
CA ASN A 436 -10.10 -17.35 14.55
C ASN A 436 -9.48 -17.16 13.15
N ILE A 437 -10.00 -17.90 12.18
CA ILE A 437 -9.70 -17.73 10.75
C ILE A 437 -10.91 -17.04 10.11
N ALA A 438 -10.73 -15.81 9.64
CA ALA A 438 -11.80 -14.95 9.16
C ALA A 438 -12.40 -15.40 7.82
N SER A 439 -13.54 -14.80 7.46
CA SER A 439 -14.25 -15.08 6.22
C SER A 439 -13.38 -14.81 5.00
N GLY A 440 -13.28 -15.79 4.09
CA GLY A 440 -12.46 -15.66 2.88
C GLY A 440 -10.94 -15.58 3.10
N ALA A 441 -10.43 -15.83 4.31
CA ALA A 441 -9.04 -15.54 4.67
C ALA A 441 -7.98 -16.17 3.75
N PHE A 442 -8.18 -17.41 3.29
CA PHE A 442 -7.34 -18.10 2.30
C PHE A 442 -8.09 -18.32 0.98
N GLY A 443 -9.23 -17.68 0.78
CA GLY A 443 -10.06 -17.85 -0.41
C GLY A 443 -9.25 -17.70 -1.70
N SER A 444 -9.32 -18.71 -2.58
CA SER A 444 -8.58 -18.82 -3.84
C SER A 444 -7.05 -18.87 -3.73
N CYS A 445 -6.49 -19.29 -2.58
CA CYS A 445 -5.06 -19.60 -2.44
C CYS A 445 -4.72 -20.95 -3.12
N GLU A 446 -4.80 -21.00 -4.45
CA GLU A 446 -4.62 -22.23 -5.24
C GLU A 446 -3.21 -22.87 -5.10
N GLY A 447 -2.20 -22.05 -4.79
CA GLY A 447 -0.81 -22.50 -4.57
C GLY A 447 -0.55 -23.14 -3.20
N LEU A 448 -1.50 -23.04 -2.26
CA LEU A 448 -1.38 -23.60 -0.91
C LEU A 448 -1.56 -25.12 -0.95
N THR A 449 -0.50 -25.85 -0.59
CA THR A 449 -0.45 -27.33 -0.68
C THR A 449 -0.62 -28.04 0.66
N GLY A 450 -0.42 -27.33 1.78
CA GLY A 450 -0.61 -27.86 3.12
C GLY A 450 -0.76 -26.76 4.15
N LEU A 451 -1.48 -27.07 5.23
CA LEU A 451 -1.80 -26.13 6.28
C LEU A 451 -1.70 -26.81 7.65
N GLU A 452 -1.03 -26.14 8.58
CA GLU A 452 -1.01 -26.53 10.00
C GLU A 452 -1.87 -25.54 10.81
N ILE A 453 -2.98 -26.04 11.35
CA ILE A 453 -3.88 -25.28 12.23
C ILE A 453 -3.51 -25.56 13.69
N PRO A 454 -3.11 -24.56 14.49
CA PRO A 454 -2.76 -24.76 15.89
C PRO A 454 -3.99 -25.03 16.75
N ASN A 455 -3.77 -25.69 17.89
CA ASN A 455 -4.81 -26.01 18.89
C ASN A 455 -5.43 -24.78 19.58
N THR A 456 -5.01 -23.56 19.21
CA THR A 456 -5.63 -22.31 19.66
C THR A 456 -6.80 -21.88 18.79
N VAL A 457 -6.90 -22.38 17.55
CA VAL A 457 -8.02 -22.05 16.65
C VAL A 457 -9.30 -22.70 17.14
N THR A 458 -10.34 -21.88 17.29
CA THR A 458 -11.67 -22.29 17.77
C THR A 458 -12.76 -22.13 16.72
N SER A 459 -12.57 -21.29 15.70
CA SER A 459 -13.52 -21.12 14.61
C SER A 459 -12.84 -20.96 13.25
N ILE A 460 -13.50 -21.49 12.22
CA ILE A 460 -13.16 -21.33 10.80
C ILE A 460 -14.41 -20.76 10.13
N SER A 461 -14.34 -19.50 9.70
CA SER A 461 -15.48 -18.75 9.15
C SER A 461 -15.81 -19.12 7.70
N GLU A 462 -16.87 -18.48 7.18
CA GLU A 462 -17.39 -18.75 5.84
C GLU A 462 -16.36 -18.51 4.74
N PHE A 463 -16.34 -19.41 3.76
CA PHE A 463 -15.40 -19.38 2.62
C PHE A 463 -13.90 -19.27 2.97
N ALA A 464 -13.51 -19.52 4.22
CA ALA A 464 -12.15 -19.30 4.71
C ALA A 464 -11.07 -19.95 3.82
N PHE A 465 -11.36 -21.09 3.21
CA PHE A 465 -10.50 -21.85 2.28
C PHE A 465 -11.19 -22.15 0.96
N GLU A 466 -12.21 -21.37 0.55
CA GLU A 466 -12.91 -21.63 -0.71
C GLU A 466 -11.91 -21.66 -1.88
N ASN A 467 -12.02 -22.66 -2.75
CA ASN A 467 -11.16 -22.85 -3.93
C ASN A 467 -9.65 -22.95 -3.63
N CYS A 468 -9.25 -23.41 -2.44
CA CYS A 468 -7.87 -23.80 -2.15
C CYS A 468 -7.54 -25.16 -2.79
N THR A 469 -7.56 -25.23 -4.13
CA THR A 469 -7.48 -26.48 -4.91
C THR A 469 -6.17 -27.25 -4.76
N GLY A 470 -5.09 -26.59 -4.31
CA GLY A 470 -3.81 -27.20 -4.00
C GLY A 470 -3.77 -28.01 -2.70
N LEU A 471 -4.72 -27.80 -1.77
CA LEU A 471 -4.75 -28.50 -0.49
C LEU A 471 -5.10 -29.98 -0.68
N THR A 472 -4.31 -30.86 -0.07
CA THR A 472 -4.50 -32.32 -0.20
C THR A 472 -4.85 -33.02 1.11
N ASN A 473 -4.32 -32.54 2.24
CA ASN A 473 -4.55 -33.13 3.55
C ASN A 473 -4.66 -32.02 4.58
N LEU A 474 -5.65 -32.12 5.47
CA LEU A 474 -5.82 -31.20 6.58
C LEU A 474 -6.25 -31.95 7.83
N THR A 475 -5.59 -31.65 8.94
CA THR A 475 -6.06 -32.06 10.26
C THR A 475 -6.68 -30.87 10.95
N ILE A 476 -7.97 -30.95 11.27
CA ILE A 476 -8.68 -29.95 12.08
C ILE A 476 -8.53 -30.37 13.56
N PRO A 477 -7.92 -29.54 14.42
CA PRO A 477 -7.67 -29.89 15.81
C PRO A 477 -8.96 -29.96 16.64
N SER A 478 -8.90 -30.65 17.78
CA SER A 478 -10.02 -30.80 18.72
C SER A 478 -10.51 -29.48 19.34
N SER A 479 -9.71 -28.41 19.23
CA SER A 479 -10.07 -27.07 19.70
C SER A 479 -11.11 -26.37 18.84
N VAL A 480 -11.26 -26.76 17.56
CA VAL A 480 -12.22 -26.13 16.64
C VAL A 480 -13.63 -26.53 17.04
N LYS A 481 -14.46 -25.52 17.34
CA LYS A 481 -15.86 -25.64 17.75
C LYS A 481 -16.84 -25.31 16.63
N TYR A 482 -16.43 -24.46 15.69
CA TYR A 482 -17.27 -23.95 14.61
C TYR A 482 -16.55 -24.00 13.26
N ILE A 483 -17.20 -24.59 12.26
CA ILE A 483 -16.79 -24.59 10.86
C ILE A 483 -17.98 -24.13 10.05
N ASP A 484 -17.88 -22.93 9.48
CA ASP A 484 -19.02 -22.23 8.90
C ASP A 484 -19.30 -22.61 7.43
N TRP A 485 -20.36 -22.01 6.89
CA TRP A 485 -20.87 -22.23 5.55
C TRP A 485 -19.76 -22.12 4.49
N LYS A 486 -19.63 -23.15 3.66
CA LYS A 486 -18.67 -23.22 2.54
C LYS A 486 -17.20 -22.99 2.91
N ALA A 487 -16.80 -23.15 4.17
CA ALA A 487 -15.43 -22.92 4.64
C ALA A 487 -14.34 -23.58 3.77
N PHE A 488 -14.58 -24.78 3.23
CA PHE A 488 -13.65 -25.54 2.37
C PHE A 488 -14.25 -25.88 1.00
N LYS A 489 -15.27 -25.15 0.55
CA LYS A 489 -15.92 -25.40 -0.74
C LYS A 489 -14.90 -25.34 -1.90
N GLY A 490 -14.96 -26.27 -2.85
CA GLY A 490 -14.05 -26.30 -4.01
C GLY A 490 -12.63 -26.80 -3.70
N CYS A 491 -12.37 -27.32 -2.50
CA CYS A 491 -11.11 -27.99 -2.16
C CYS A 491 -11.09 -29.44 -2.68
N GLU A 492 -11.12 -29.61 -4.00
CA GLU A 492 -11.43 -30.89 -4.67
C GLU A 492 -10.53 -32.09 -4.29
N ASN A 493 -9.28 -31.83 -3.93
CA ASN A 493 -8.30 -32.87 -3.59
C ASN A 493 -8.13 -33.10 -2.08
N LEU A 494 -8.92 -32.41 -1.25
CA LEU A 494 -8.70 -32.32 0.18
C LEU A 494 -9.30 -33.50 0.96
N ASP A 495 -8.43 -34.29 1.58
CA ASP A 495 -8.77 -35.24 2.64
C ASP A 495 -8.71 -34.54 4.00
N VAL A 496 -9.86 -34.38 4.65
CA VAL A 496 -9.99 -33.73 5.97
C VAL A 496 -10.09 -34.77 7.07
N VAL A 497 -9.26 -34.64 8.11
CA VAL A 497 -9.38 -35.38 9.37
C VAL A 497 -9.77 -34.43 10.49
N ILE A 498 -10.97 -34.59 11.03
CA ILE A 498 -11.45 -33.82 12.17
C ILE A 498 -11.16 -34.58 13.46
N ARG A 499 -10.29 -34.01 14.30
CA ARG A 499 -9.81 -34.59 15.56
C ARG A 499 -10.76 -34.36 16.73
N ASN A 500 -12.07 -34.35 16.47
CA ASN A 500 -13.08 -34.05 17.47
C ASN A 500 -14.24 -35.06 17.37
N ALA A 501 -15.06 -35.15 18.42
CA ALA A 501 -16.33 -35.86 18.32
C ALA A 501 -17.32 -35.02 17.48
N LYS A 502 -18.25 -35.67 16.79
CA LYS A 502 -19.19 -35.01 15.87
C LYS A 502 -20.09 -33.99 16.55
N GLU A 503 -20.50 -34.32 17.77
CA GLU A 503 -21.37 -33.54 18.64
C GLU A 503 -20.68 -32.33 19.28
N ASP A 504 -19.34 -32.30 19.28
CA ASP A 504 -18.54 -31.24 19.91
C ASP A 504 -18.13 -30.14 18.90
N VAL A 505 -18.47 -30.31 17.62
CA VAL A 505 -18.21 -29.34 16.55
C VAL A 505 -19.49 -29.02 15.81
N THR A 506 -19.81 -27.74 15.72
CA THR A 506 -20.83 -27.25 14.80
C THR A 506 -20.23 -27.12 13.41
N VAL A 507 -20.61 -28.02 12.50
CA VAL A 507 -20.27 -27.95 11.08
C VAL A 507 -21.51 -27.51 10.31
N VAL A 508 -21.47 -26.31 9.75
CA VAL A 508 -22.57 -25.77 8.94
C VAL A 508 -22.68 -26.54 7.63
N SER A 509 -23.91 -26.76 7.17
CA SER A 509 -24.18 -27.51 5.94
C SER A 509 -23.43 -26.92 4.75
N GLY A 510 -22.71 -27.76 4.01
CA GLY A 510 -21.90 -27.35 2.87
C GLY A 510 -20.49 -26.84 3.20
N ALA A 511 -20.06 -26.86 4.47
CA ALA A 511 -18.70 -26.47 4.87
C ALA A 511 -17.60 -27.20 4.09
N PHE A 512 -17.83 -28.45 3.69
CA PHE A 512 -16.87 -29.29 2.96
C PHE A 512 -17.37 -29.71 1.57
N ASP A 513 -18.22 -28.90 0.94
CA ASP A 513 -18.68 -29.20 -0.41
C ASP A 513 -17.48 -29.34 -1.37
N ASP A 514 -17.59 -30.29 -2.29
CA ASP A 514 -16.53 -30.64 -3.26
C ASP A 514 -15.24 -31.20 -2.65
N CYS A 515 -15.09 -31.28 -1.31
CA CYS A 515 -13.93 -31.94 -0.70
C CYS A 515 -13.90 -33.45 -1.01
N LYS A 516 -12.69 -33.99 -1.19
CA LYS A 516 -12.49 -35.41 -1.50
C LYS A 516 -13.03 -36.34 -0.41
N SER A 517 -12.69 -36.06 0.86
CA SER A 517 -13.22 -36.84 1.97
C SER A 517 -13.21 -36.05 3.28
N VAL A 518 -14.14 -36.39 4.18
CA VAL A 518 -14.16 -35.90 5.56
C VAL A 518 -14.25 -37.10 6.50
N THR A 519 -13.19 -37.31 7.26
CA THR A 519 -13.07 -38.39 8.25
C THR A 519 -13.09 -37.81 9.66
N TRP A 520 -13.88 -38.42 10.53
CA TRP A 520 -13.95 -38.08 11.95
C TRP A 520 -13.08 -39.06 12.72
N LYS A 521 -12.11 -38.55 13.47
CA LYS A 521 -11.18 -39.37 14.27
C LYS A 521 -11.07 -38.81 15.68
N ILE A 522 -11.67 -39.51 16.65
CA ILE A 522 -11.41 -39.26 18.06
C ILE A 522 -9.93 -39.58 18.34
N ILE A 523 -9.29 -38.76 19.17
CA ILE A 523 -7.88 -38.93 19.52
C ILE A 523 -7.70 -40.28 20.24
N ASP A 524 -6.78 -41.08 19.73
CA ASP A 524 -6.29 -42.26 20.44
C ASP A 524 -5.30 -41.83 21.53
N GLU A 525 -5.33 -42.47 22.70
CA GLU A 525 -4.40 -42.15 23.80
C GLU A 525 -2.94 -42.21 23.32
N SER A 526 -2.60 -43.14 22.42
CA SER A 526 -1.25 -43.24 21.85
C SER A 526 -0.81 -42.02 21.02
N GLU A 527 -1.76 -41.19 20.58
CA GLU A 527 -1.53 -39.96 19.83
C GLU A 527 -1.66 -38.70 20.72
N SER A 528 -2.03 -38.86 21.98
CA SER A 528 -2.23 -37.75 22.92
C SER A 528 -0.96 -37.47 23.74
N PRO A 529 -0.62 -36.20 24.00
CA PRO A 529 0.39 -35.86 25.00
C PRO A 529 -0.11 -36.05 26.45
N LEU A 530 -1.38 -36.42 26.62
CA LEU A 530 -2.04 -36.61 27.92
C LEU A 530 -2.23 -38.09 28.23
N LYS A 531 -2.10 -38.46 29.50
CA LYS A 531 -2.41 -39.80 30.00
C LYS A 531 -3.82 -39.83 30.60
N PHE A 532 -4.61 -40.83 30.25
CA PHE A 532 -5.95 -41.06 30.77
C PHE A 532 -6.04 -42.31 31.68
N LYS A 533 -6.91 -42.23 32.67
CA LYS A 533 -7.33 -43.35 33.52
C LYS A 533 -8.80 -43.62 33.30
N ILE A 534 -9.15 -44.87 33.04
CA ILE A 534 -10.54 -45.32 32.94
C ILE A 534 -11.18 -45.25 34.34
N LEU A 535 -12.31 -44.53 34.44
CA LEU A 535 -13.09 -44.41 35.67
C LEU A 535 -14.26 -45.39 35.69
N THR A 536 -14.99 -45.47 34.57
CA THR A 536 -16.13 -46.36 34.38
C THR A 536 -16.03 -47.05 33.02
N ASP A 537 -17.03 -47.83 32.65
CA ASP A 537 -17.13 -48.42 31.32
C ASP A 537 -17.23 -47.39 30.17
N SER A 538 -17.47 -46.11 30.47
CA SER A 538 -17.79 -45.06 29.51
C SER A 538 -17.09 -43.72 29.79
N THR A 539 -16.37 -43.60 30.91
CA THR A 539 -15.71 -42.35 31.31
C THR A 539 -14.25 -42.54 31.68
N ALA A 540 -13.46 -41.49 31.44
CA ALA A 540 -12.04 -41.41 31.74
C ALA A 540 -11.69 -40.08 32.42
N GLU A 541 -10.52 -40.06 33.04
CA GLU A 541 -9.93 -38.93 33.76
C GLU A 541 -8.53 -38.62 33.21
N VAL A 542 -8.17 -37.34 33.08
CA VAL A 542 -6.79 -36.94 32.79
C VAL A 542 -5.93 -37.14 34.03
N THR A 543 -4.77 -37.78 33.86
CA THR A 543 -3.85 -38.13 34.94
C THR A 543 -2.42 -37.67 34.64
N LYS A 544 -1.57 -37.69 35.66
CA LYS A 544 -0.16 -37.33 35.55
C LYS A 544 0.69 -38.49 35.04
N GLU A 545 1.48 -38.25 34.00
CA GLU A 545 2.64 -39.07 33.66
C GLU A 545 3.89 -38.21 33.54
N ASN A 546 3.93 -37.34 32.54
CA ASN A 546 4.97 -36.33 32.33
C ASN A 546 4.35 -34.93 32.22
N CYS A 547 5.14 -33.90 32.50
CA CYS A 547 4.69 -32.54 32.26
C CYS A 547 4.67 -32.24 30.76
N VAL A 548 3.61 -31.56 30.33
CA VAL A 548 3.43 -31.05 28.99
C VAL A 548 4.01 -29.64 28.86
N GLU A 549 4.40 -29.27 27.64
CA GLU A 549 4.94 -27.95 27.31
C GLU A 549 4.00 -27.20 26.36
N GLY A 550 4.00 -25.87 26.45
CA GLY A 550 3.21 -24.99 25.59
C GLY A 550 1.71 -25.04 25.89
N SER A 551 0.89 -24.98 24.83
CA SER A 551 -0.56 -24.98 24.91
C SER A 551 -1.14 -26.38 24.67
N VAL A 552 -2.01 -26.85 25.56
CA VAL A 552 -2.62 -28.19 25.48
C VAL A 552 -4.14 -28.11 25.49
N THR A 553 -4.81 -28.97 24.72
CA THR A 553 -6.27 -29.13 24.73
C THR A 553 -6.63 -30.50 25.26
N ILE A 554 -7.42 -30.56 26.33
CA ILE A 554 -8.00 -31.80 26.81
C ILE A 554 -9.14 -32.19 25.86
N PRO A 555 -9.12 -33.39 25.23
CA PRO A 555 -10.22 -33.80 24.39
C PRO A 555 -11.44 -34.17 25.24
N SER A 556 -12.64 -33.89 24.76
CA SER A 556 -13.90 -34.32 25.40
C SER A 556 -14.06 -35.84 25.41
N LYS A 557 -13.44 -36.52 24.44
CA LYS A 557 -13.43 -37.97 24.27
C LYS A 557 -12.07 -38.48 23.86
N VAL A 558 -11.72 -39.67 24.33
CA VAL A 558 -10.46 -40.36 24.00
C VAL A 558 -10.73 -41.82 23.69
N VAL A 559 -9.96 -42.40 22.76
CA VAL A 559 -9.93 -43.84 22.52
C VAL A 559 -8.81 -44.48 23.34
N ILE A 560 -9.15 -45.46 24.16
CA ILE A 560 -8.21 -46.26 24.97
C ILE A 560 -8.51 -47.73 24.65
N ASP A 561 -7.50 -48.49 24.20
CA ASP A 561 -7.62 -49.90 23.81
C ASP A 561 -8.77 -50.18 22.83
N GLY A 562 -9.00 -49.27 21.86
CA GLY A 562 -10.05 -49.40 20.85
C GLY A 562 -11.46 -49.05 21.31
N LYS A 563 -11.64 -48.58 22.55
CA LYS A 563 -12.94 -48.12 23.08
C LYS A 563 -12.93 -46.62 23.36
N THR A 564 -14.02 -45.92 23.02
CA THR A 564 -14.19 -44.49 23.27
C THR A 564 -14.71 -44.23 24.69
N TYR A 565 -14.10 -43.26 25.38
CA TYR A 565 -14.47 -42.78 26.72
C TYR A 565 -14.69 -41.27 26.71
N SER A 566 -15.70 -40.80 27.43
CA SER A 566 -15.87 -39.37 27.72
C SER A 566 -14.89 -38.94 28.81
N VAL A 567 -14.15 -37.86 28.60
CA VAL A 567 -13.22 -37.30 29.58
C VAL A 567 -14.00 -36.38 30.51
N VAL A 568 -14.15 -36.79 31.77
CA VAL A 568 -15.07 -36.14 32.73
C VAL A 568 -14.38 -35.52 33.93
N SER A 569 -13.10 -35.81 34.15
CA SER A 569 -12.34 -35.20 35.23
C SER A 569 -10.86 -35.02 34.93
N ILE A 570 -10.23 -34.17 35.74
CA ILE A 570 -8.77 -34.03 35.84
C ILE A 570 -8.38 -34.50 37.25
N ALA A 571 -7.43 -35.41 37.35
CA ALA A 571 -6.99 -35.99 38.62
C ALA A 571 -6.27 -34.98 39.53
N ASP A 572 -6.10 -35.37 40.79
CA ASP A 572 -5.24 -34.65 41.74
C ASP A 572 -3.80 -34.58 41.19
N ASP A 573 -3.14 -33.43 41.41
CA ASP A 573 -1.76 -33.16 40.99
C ASP A 573 -1.46 -33.32 39.47
N ALA A 574 -2.48 -33.47 38.61
CA ALA A 574 -2.35 -33.87 37.20
C ALA A 574 -1.33 -33.03 36.40
N PHE A 575 -1.31 -31.71 36.63
CA PHE A 575 -0.40 -30.75 36.02
C PHE A 575 0.45 -30.00 37.06
N LYS A 576 0.56 -30.54 38.28
CA LYS A 576 1.36 -29.92 39.34
C LYS A 576 2.84 -29.87 38.98
N ASN A 577 3.48 -28.73 39.19
CA ASN A 577 4.87 -28.43 38.82
C ASN A 577 5.14 -28.41 37.30
N CYS A 578 4.11 -28.39 36.44
CA CYS A 578 4.30 -28.31 34.99
C CYS A 578 4.54 -26.87 34.53
N LYS A 579 5.78 -26.41 34.76
CA LYS A 579 6.22 -25.04 34.45
C LYS A 579 6.28 -24.70 32.97
N GLY A 580 6.35 -25.72 32.09
CA GLY A 580 6.29 -25.53 30.65
C GLY A 580 4.87 -25.36 30.10
N LEU A 581 3.84 -25.72 30.85
CA LEU A 581 2.44 -25.59 30.43
C LEU A 581 2.00 -24.13 30.56
N THR A 582 1.87 -23.44 29.43
CA THR A 582 1.52 -22.01 29.40
C THR A 582 0.03 -21.77 29.24
N ASN A 583 -0.69 -22.69 28.59
CA ASN A 583 -2.13 -22.59 28.36
C ASN A 583 -2.79 -23.98 28.33
N ILE A 584 -4.01 -24.08 28.86
CA ILE A 584 -4.81 -25.31 28.80
C ILE A 584 -6.27 -25.04 28.45
N THR A 585 -6.81 -25.78 27.49
CA THR A 585 -8.24 -25.76 27.15
C THR A 585 -8.93 -26.97 27.76
N ILE A 586 -9.96 -26.72 28.56
CA ILE A 586 -10.72 -27.76 29.27
C ILE A 586 -12.14 -27.84 28.67
N PRO A 587 -12.60 -29.02 28.21
CA PRO A 587 -13.93 -29.19 27.63
C PRO A 587 -15.02 -29.18 28.71
N THR A 588 -16.25 -28.82 28.34
CA THR A 588 -17.42 -28.82 29.24
C THR A 588 -17.83 -30.22 29.72
N SER A 589 -17.30 -31.28 29.11
CA SER A 589 -17.45 -32.64 29.61
C SER A 589 -16.76 -32.86 30.97
N VAL A 590 -15.73 -32.05 31.29
CA VAL A 590 -15.02 -32.10 32.57
C VAL A 590 -15.87 -31.45 33.65
N VAL A 591 -16.43 -32.26 34.55
CA VAL A 591 -17.30 -31.82 35.66
C VAL A 591 -16.55 -31.71 36.99
N LYS A 592 -15.31 -32.24 37.06
CA LYS A 592 -14.49 -32.27 38.26
C LYS A 592 -13.01 -32.01 37.94
N ILE A 593 -12.38 -31.14 38.72
CA ILE A 593 -10.93 -30.90 38.67
C ILE A 593 -10.35 -31.19 40.05
N GLY A 594 -9.30 -32.00 40.08
CA GLY A 594 -8.67 -32.51 41.29
C GLY A 594 -7.94 -31.46 42.12
N THR A 595 -7.59 -31.87 43.33
CA THR A 595 -6.78 -31.12 44.29
C THR A 595 -5.40 -30.82 43.70
N ASP A 596 -4.92 -29.59 43.88
CA ASP A 596 -3.61 -29.15 43.39
C ASP A 596 -3.36 -29.39 41.89
N ALA A 597 -4.42 -29.60 41.08
CA ALA A 597 -4.26 -30.10 39.71
C ALA A 597 -3.36 -29.21 38.84
N PHE A 598 -3.33 -27.89 39.07
CA PHE A 598 -2.46 -26.95 38.38
C PHE A 598 -1.41 -26.28 39.28
N ALA A 599 -1.23 -26.73 40.52
CA ALA A 599 -0.33 -26.08 41.47
C ALA A 599 1.10 -25.94 40.92
N ASN A 600 1.69 -24.76 41.03
CA ASN A 600 3.05 -24.43 40.56
C ASN A 600 3.26 -24.73 39.06
N SER A 601 2.22 -24.55 38.24
CA SER A 601 2.29 -24.62 36.77
C SER A 601 2.69 -23.27 36.17
N GLY A 602 3.12 -23.27 34.89
CA GLY A 602 3.51 -22.08 34.14
C GLY A 602 2.34 -21.37 33.43
N LEU A 603 1.10 -21.65 33.84
CA LEU A 603 -0.09 -21.11 33.18
C LEU A 603 -0.11 -19.59 33.28
N THR A 604 -0.28 -18.91 32.14
CA THR A 604 -0.43 -17.45 32.11
C THR A 604 -1.91 -17.04 32.14
N THR A 605 -2.77 -17.86 31.55
CA THR A 605 -4.23 -17.65 31.51
C THR A 605 -4.96 -18.99 31.55
N ILE A 606 -6.17 -19.02 32.08
CA ILE A 606 -7.05 -20.21 31.98
C ILE A 606 -8.53 -19.84 32.01
N GLU A 607 -9.34 -20.55 31.23
CA GLU A 607 -10.80 -20.53 31.28
C GLU A 607 -11.30 -21.85 31.87
N LEU A 608 -11.96 -21.79 33.03
CA LEU A 608 -12.52 -22.97 33.68
C LEU A 608 -13.86 -23.34 33.03
N PRO A 609 -14.16 -24.64 32.85
CA PRO A 609 -15.35 -25.07 32.12
C PRO A 609 -16.62 -24.80 32.95
N SER A 610 -17.71 -24.37 32.30
CA SER A 610 -18.97 -24.00 32.95
C SER A 610 -19.66 -25.15 33.72
N SER A 611 -19.20 -26.38 33.53
CA SER A 611 -19.68 -27.61 34.17
C SER A 611 -19.25 -27.77 35.63
N ILE A 612 -18.24 -27.05 36.13
CA ILE A 612 -17.79 -27.18 37.53
C ILE A 612 -18.62 -26.29 38.46
N THR A 613 -18.85 -26.76 39.68
CA THR A 613 -19.56 -26.01 40.73
C THR A 613 -18.66 -25.55 41.87
N SER A 614 -17.37 -25.92 41.84
CA SER A 614 -16.40 -25.54 42.86
C SER A 614 -14.99 -25.47 42.29
N ILE A 615 -14.18 -24.59 42.86
CA ILE A 615 -12.72 -24.60 42.70
C ILE A 615 -12.12 -25.34 43.90
N GLY A 616 -11.39 -26.41 43.63
CA GLY A 616 -10.87 -27.32 44.65
C GLY A 616 -9.71 -26.75 45.48
N PHE A 617 -9.31 -27.51 46.52
CA PHE A 617 -8.14 -27.18 47.35
C PHE A 617 -6.90 -26.99 46.48
N GLY A 618 -6.19 -25.89 46.71
CA GLY A 618 -4.87 -25.61 46.13
C GLY A 618 -4.81 -25.62 44.59
N LEU A 619 -5.95 -25.50 43.88
CA LEU A 619 -6.03 -25.75 42.45
C LEU A 619 -4.94 -25.03 41.62
N PHE A 620 -4.68 -23.77 41.94
CA PHE A 620 -3.66 -22.92 41.31
C PHE A 620 -2.59 -22.46 42.32
N LEU A 621 -2.36 -23.21 43.40
CA LEU A 621 -1.37 -22.87 44.42
C LEU A 621 0.00 -22.59 43.78
N ALA A 622 0.57 -21.41 44.04
CA ALA A 622 1.85 -20.93 43.54
C ALA A 622 1.97 -20.85 42.01
N CYS A 623 0.87 -20.63 41.28
CA CYS A 623 0.92 -20.29 39.85
C CYS A 623 1.35 -18.82 39.66
N SER A 624 2.65 -18.55 39.84
CA SER A 624 3.19 -17.18 39.86
C SER A 624 3.04 -16.42 38.55
N ASP A 625 2.93 -17.13 37.42
CA ASP A 625 2.83 -16.54 36.07
C ASP A 625 1.38 -16.28 35.62
N LEU A 626 0.40 -16.72 36.42
CA LEU A 626 -1.02 -16.63 36.09
C LEU A 626 -1.51 -15.19 36.21
N VAL A 627 -1.81 -14.57 35.08
CA VAL A 627 -2.25 -13.17 34.97
C VAL A 627 -3.77 -13.03 35.07
N SER A 628 -4.51 -13.99 34.50
CA SER A 628 -5.98 -13.93 34.46
C SER A 628 -6.63 -15.31 34.51
N VAL A 629 -7.77 -15.40 35.20
CA VAL A 629 -8.60 -16.61 35.28
C VAL A 629 -10.04 -16.24 35.00
N LYS A 630 -10.71 -16.94 34.08
CA LYS A 630 -12.17 -16.85 33.92
C LYS A 630 -12.84 -17.93 34.76
N ILE A 631 -13.52 -17.51 35.82
CA ILE A 631 -14.32 -18.37 36.69
C ILE A 631 -15.77 -18.38 36.18
N PRO A 632 -16.36 -19.55 35.88
CA PRO A 632 -17.72 -19.62 35.37
C PRO A 632 -18.75 -19.34 36.47
N SER A 633 -19.91 -18.82 36.08
CA SER A 633 -20.97 -18.42 37.01
C SER A 633 -21.64 -19.58 37.76
N SER A 634 -21.35 -20.83 37.40
CA SER A 634 -21.79 -22.03 38.11
C SER A 634 -21.02 -22.32 39.39
N VAL A 635 -19.88 -21.66 39.63
CA VAL A 635 -19.03 -21.90 40.81
C VAL A 635 -19.69 -21.34 42.06
N GLU A 636 -19.97 -22.22 43.02
CA GLU A 636 -20.57 -21.88 44.31
C GLU A 636 -19.54 -21.81 45.44
N SER A 637 -18.35 -22.39 45.28
CA SER A 637 -17.33 -22.41 46.34
C SER A 637 -15.91 -22.33 45.80
N ILE A 638 -15.07 -21.56 46.50
CA ILE A 638 -13.62 -21.46 46.28
C ILE A 638 -12.91 -22.16 47.42
N GLY A 639 -12.12 -23.17 47.10
CA GLY A 639 -11.44 -24.04 48.06
C GLY A 639 -10.33 -23.35 48.85
N GLU A 640 -9.92 -24.01 49.93
CA GLU A 640 -8.74 -23.60 50.71
C GLU A 640 -7.50 -23.55 49.82
N SER A 641 -6.72 -22.50 50.00
CA SER A 641 -5.46 -22.27 49.29
C SER A 641 -5.54 -22.21 47.75
N ALA A 642 -6.74 -22.06 47.16
CA ALA A 642 -6.97 -22.23 45.73
C ALA A 642 -6.05 -21.39 44.80
N PHE A 643 -5.69 -20.18 45.20
CA PHE A 643 -4.87 -19.23 44.44
C PHE A 643 -3.69 -18.67 45.26
N VAL A 644 -3.22 -19.40 46.28
CA VAL A 644 -2.12 -18.91 47.13
C VAL A 644 -0.91 -18.55 46.27
N ASP A 645 -0.31 -17.38 46.52
CA ASP A 645 0.88 -16.90 45.83
C ASP A 645 0.77 -16.85 44.28
N CYS A 646 -0.44 -16.67 43.74
CA CYS A 646 -0.65 -16.25 42.35
C CYS A 646 -0.27 -14.78 42.15
N THR A 647 1.02 -14.47 42.25
CA THR A 647 1.51 -13.09 42.37
C THR A 647 1.28 -12.21 41.14
N SER A 648 1.11 -12.78 39.95
CA SER A 648 0.83 -12.03 38.72
C SER A 648 -0.65 -11.80 38.44
N LEU A 649 -1.55 -12.40 39.23
CA LEU A 649 -2.99 -12.30 39.02
C LEU A 649 -3.44 -10.87 39.33
N THR A 650 -3.99 -10.16 38.34
CA THR A 650 -4.31 -8.73 38.49
C THR A 650 -5.79 -8.46 38.72
N ASN A 651 -6.68 -9.04 37.92
CA ASN A 651 -8.12 -8.77 37.99
C ASN A 651 -8.87 -10.10 38.00
N LEU A 652 -9.81 -10.24 38.92
CA LEU A 652 -10.70 -11.40 38.99
C LEU A 652 -12.09 -10.95 39.42
N GLU A 653 -13.10 -11.51 38.77
CA GLU A 653 -14.51 -11.32 39.14
C GLU A 653 -15.12 -12.66 39.58
N LEU A 654 -15.77 -12.65 40.74
CA LEU A 654 -16.56 -13.74 41.26
C LEU A 654 -18.04 -13.39 41.13
N SER A 655 -18.85 -14.31 40.61
CA SER A 655 -20.29 -14.12 40.43
C SER A 655 -21.08 -14.26 41.74
N SER A 656 -22.33 -13.80 41.72
CA SER A 656 -23.32 -13.93 42.81
C SER A 656 -23.62 -15.35 43.28
N SER A 657 -23.25 -16.36 42.49
CA SER A 657 -23.39 -17.77 42.86
C SER A 657 -22.41 -18.24 43.94
N VAL A 658 -21.29 -17.53 44.14
CA VAL A 658 -20.28 -17.91 45.14
C VAL A 658 -20.85 -17.73 46.55
N LYS A 659 -20.92 -18.83 47.30
CA LYS A 659 -21.43 -18.93 48.68
C LYS A 659 -20.32 -19.08 49.72
N THR A 660 -19.17 -19.63 49.35
CA THR A 660 -18.08 -19.91 50.30
C THR A 660 -16.72 -19.62 49.69
N ILE A 661 -15.84 -18.96 50.45
CA ILE A 661 -14.44 -18.70 50.10
C ILE A 661 -13.55 -19.28 51.20
N GLY A 662 -12.70 -20.23 50.83
CA GLY A 662 -11.89 -21.07 51.73
C GLY A 662 -10.74 -20.34 52.43
N VAL A 663 -10.14 -21.03 53.41
CA VAL A 663 -8.99 -20.53 54.17
C VAL A 663 -7.86 -20.19 53.19
N MET A 664 -7.26 -19.01 53.33
CA MET A 664 -6.14 -18.57 52.48
C MET A 664 -6.42 -18.64 50.96
N ALA A 665 -7.68 -18.65 50.51
CA ALA A 665 -8.03 -18.89 49.10
C ALA A 665 -7.26 -18.01 48.09
N PHE A 666 -6.96 -16.76 48.42
CA PHE A 666 -6.19 -15.81 47.62
C PHE A 666 -4.99 -15.22 48.40
N TYR A 667 -4.48 -15.94 49.40
CA TYR A 667 -3.36 -15.46 50.20
C TYR A 667 -2.14 -15.15 49.31
N GLY A 668 -1.55 -13.96 49.43
CA GLY A 668 -0.33 -13.62 48.69
C GLY A 668 -0.54 -13.19 47.23
N CYS A 669 -1.79 -13.03 46.77
CA CYS A 669 -2.13 -12.46 45.46
C CYS A 669 -1.90 -10.93 45.42
N LYS A 670 -0.63 -10.51 45.52
CA LYS A 670 -0.22 -9.11 45.75
C LYS A 670 -0.73 -8.09 44.75
N ASN A 671 -1.02 -8.50 43.52
CA ASN A 671 -1.50 -7.62 42.45
C ASN A 671 -3.01 -7.70 42.22
N LEU A 672 -3.72 -8.55 42.97
CA LEU A 672 -5.12 -8.88 42.70
C LEU A 672 -6.07 -7.79 43.21
N ASP A 673 -6.75 -7.15 42.27
CA ASP A 673 -8.00 -6.41 42.44
C ASP A 673 -9.17 -7.39 42.22
N LEU A 674 -9.77 -7.84 43.32
CA LEU A 674 -10.88 -8.81 43.33
C LEU A 674 -12.22 -8.09 43.40
N VAL A 675 -13.12 -8.42 42.48
CA VAL A 675 -14.52 -7.97 42.50
C VAL A 675 -15.42 -9.16 42.80
N ILE A 676 -16.31 -9.02 43.77
CA ILE A 676 -17.28 -10.06 44.13
C ILE A 676 -18.68 -9.49 43.90
N ASP A 677 -19.38 -10.07 42.93
CA ASP A 677 -20.76 -9.71 42.56
C ASP A 677 -21.77 -10.32 43.54
N ASN A 678 -21.57 -10.10 44.84
CA ASN A 678 -22.45 -10.56 45.90
C ASN A 678 -22.35 -9.58 47.08
N SER A 679 -23.31 -9.60 47.99
CA SER A 679 -23.14 -8.88 49.25
C SER A 679 -22.27 -9.70 50.21
N GLU A 680 -21.41 -9.02 50.98
CA GLU A 680 -20.52 -9.65 51.96
C GLU A 680 -21.26 -10.59 52.93
N ASP A 681 -22.47 -10.22 53.37
CA ASP A 681 -23.30 -11.02 54.28
C ASP A 681 -23.79 -12.34 53.68
N ASN A 682 -23.76 -12.49 52.36
CA ASN A 682 -24.26 -13.68 51.65
C ASN A 682 -23.13 -14.69 51.34
N VAL A 683 -21.88 -14.36 51.67
CA VAL A 683 -20.72 -15.21 51.35
C VAL A 683 -19.98 -15.58 52.63
N GLU A 684 -19.85 -16.88 52.88
CA GLU A 684 -19.04 -17.39 53.98
C GLU A 684 -17.55 -17.27 53.64
N VAL A 685 -16.89 -16.20 54.11
CA VAL A 685 -15.45 -15.97 53.95
C VAL A 685 -14.68 -16.56 55.13
N ARG A 686 -13.79 -17.52 54.85
CA ARG A 686 -12.95 -18.19 55.85
C ARG A 686 -11.66 -17.38 56.17
N PRO A 687 -10.98 -17.67 57.29
CA PRO A 687 -9.80 -16.92 57.71
C PRO A 687 -8.73 -16.74 56.62
N GLN A 688 -8.17 -15.53 56.57
CA GLN A 688 -7.04 -15.14 55.70
C GLN A 688 -7.31 -15.28 54.19
N ALA A 689 -8.57 -15.46 53.76
CA ALA A 689 -8.95 -15.65 52.37
C ALA A 689 -8.33 -14.61 51.41
N PHE A 690 -8.20 -13.35 51.82
CA PHE A 690 -7.69 -12.25 50.99
C PHE A 690 -6.42 -11.59 51.55
N GLN A 691 -5.71 -12.26 52.46
CA GLN A 691 -4.54 -11.65 53.08
C GLN A 691 -3.46 -11.40 52.03
N ASN A 692 -2.92 -10.17 52.00
CA ASN A 692 -1.96 -9.69 51.00
C ASN A 692 -2.50 -9.61 49.56
N CYS A 693 -3.82 -9.48 49.37
CA CYS A 693 -4.40 -9.01 48.11
C CYS A 693 -4.26 -7.49 47.98
N LYS A 694 -4.29 -6.96 46.74
CA LYS A 694 -4.24 -5.52 46.48
C LYS A 694 -5.55 -4.84 46.90
N SER A 695 -6.69 -5.36 46.46
CA SER A 695 -8.01 -4.86 46.86
C SER A 695 -9.10 -5.91 46.73
N VAL A 696 -10.18 -5.75 47.50
CA VAL A 696 -11.41 -6.55 47.40
C VAL A 696 -12.60 -5.59 47.40
N THR A 697 -13.46 -5.70 46.40
CA THR A 697 -14.66 -4.88 46.21
C THR A 697 -15.90 -5.77 46.12
N TRP A 698 -16.94 -5.46 46.91
CA TRP A 698 -18.23 -6.14 46.87
C TRP A 698 -19.26 -5.29 46.12
N LYS A 699 -19.99 -5.88 45.17
CA LYS A 699 -21.14 -5.23 44.49
C LYS A 699 -22.43 -5.53 45.24
N LYS A 700 -23.36 -4.56 45.26
CA LYS A 700 -24.66 -4.66 45.95
C LYS A 700 -25.75 -5.24 45.07
#